data_AF-A0ABD1JRZ3-F1
#
_entry.id   AF-A0ABD1JRZ3-F1
#
_cell.length_a   1.000
_cell.length_b   1.000
_cell.length_c   1.000
_cell.angle_alpha   90.00
_cell.angle_beta   90.00
_cell.angle_gamma   90.00
#
_symmetry.space_group_name_H-M   'P 1'
#
loop_
_entity.id
_entity.type
_entity.pdbx_description
1 polymer ?
#
loop_
_entity_poly.entity_id
_entity_poly.type
_entity_poly.pdbx_seq_one_letter_code
_entity_poly.pdbx_strand_id
1 'polypeptide(L)'
;MDSTEYRSPDMPFVCYYNKLCSLTASDPSFKTELNLLLDELISENYSNSATRDSIQLEDVCRLLLKASQLIPFSQEHLVLKLSQLVIQLLNQLQVSMDAQTHNCIVSYYVQALQTCSSWTHADILLALSFLVCGNGSSFQQHLPNLFGQKGILTIYSAPSQPDMELRCAAIHCMANLCLGAPGQSYLEEPYREICFRTFLQTLQSPKPPGAEELVFCTLLQNALKGMQHFLNGVKWKPENGDDLGYLLAMLKKLMFYGLLGMPVEMPKILYPAPLPQYDVPVSPKVSEESVLARPGGSKKKKLRGNVKKAETEGKRAEKRNTGEDHELRQGGRGNLKEDKGSWSHKPSQMLLGGNTLCHPSWRSSESEYSDTEGGFNAKLRLYQMRIRQGSLHCFLSLIKCVDKRLLFGYWSAFVPGAPSVGGPPSLSLLTVVLKDPSPKVRAGSLQVLSALLEGSRLFLSAAEDINTPRQAFTSFSATLASSLRELHRSLLLALMAESSPQTLTQVIKCLAHLVSNTPYHRLQPGLLSPVWKHIQQYVRHRDVNVRVSSLTLLGTLVSAQAPQPEIQLLLQQPAKMSGDLEFSREEHTQNWRQQSSLEEGHWLCGEEGICWLLRLCVCVVTQPREGPQLESDKLHLSPNLLEPPPVKLEALQVLAHLVKGYFCLIQGWLLELYQVSACCLREQDPSMQLHGTKLLEELGTAIIQQYRTVDLSESTKHVPLCKVIQFWSDVLSGPLTTALQNEQHPTLQTSACDTLSSILPQAFRMLPEKTQMLCMTVLLGLTYSDNSLVKAASVRALGVYILFPGVSEDVMFMMDSANVIVTALEDHSPNVRAKAAWSLGNLTDAIIVNMECVSSDLQKELSSGLLLKLVKSSIQAAKDKDRVKSNAVRALGNLLHLLQPHQLKEPGFEELLDHAMSVLVDTVQSDATMKVRWNACYALGNAFKNPVLPLGTASWAAKAYSALSCAVVSCKNFKVRIKSAAALATPSSRAQYGNSCQFAQVWTAIVKALENSKEGADFLEYRYHTSLCDQLCQTLLHLLCVCQPQDLQTIQGTVTDSSSLLMSFLVSYLVDGVTLAGTGDQEDNGKNGTLSHDRVTKMTDAVSALRKLSEDPAECSAGADTIIMFLEEVLRNYKQTKPLG
;
A
#
# COMPACT_ATOMS: atom_id res chain seq x y z
N MET A 1 -73.75 22.98 -15.08
CA MET A 1 -73.59 24.01 -16.11
C MET A 1 -72.15 24.42 -16.11
N ASP A 2 -71.51 24.06 -17.22
CA ASP A 2 -70.32 24.60 -17.86
C ASP A 2 -68.98 24.61 -17.13
N SER A 3 -68.26 23.54 -17.46
CA SER A 3 -66.82 23.40 -17.69
C SER A 3 -66.15 24.65 -18.29
N THR A 4 -65.27 25.27 -17.51
CA THR A 4 -64.11 26.00 -18.03
C THR A 4 -62.89 25.08 -17.94
N GLU A 5 -62.43 24.61 -19.10
CA GLU A 5 -61.15 23.94 -19.29
C GLU A 5 -60.02 24.80 -18.70
N TYR A 6 -59.40 24.30 -17.63
CA TYR A 6 -58.03 24.66 -17.30
C TYR A 6 -57.14 24.09 -18.41
N ARG A 7 -56.74 24.92 -19.37
CA ARG A 7 -55.58 24.61 -20.22
C ARG A 7 -54.36 24.45 -19.31
N SER A 8 -53.77 23.26 -19.37
CA SER A 8 -52.45 22.97 -18.82
C SER A 8 -51.41 23.99 -19.31
N PRO A 9 -50.34 24.27 -18.55
CA PRO A 9 -49.21 25.03 -19.08
C PRO A 9 -48.61 24.22 -20.24
N ASP A 10 -48.78 24.74 -21.46
CA ASP A 10 -48.27 24.14 -22.69
C ASP A 10 -46.76 23.90 -22.56
N MET A 11 -46.32 22.65 -22.78
CA MET A 11 -44.91 22.26 -22.79
C MET A 11 -44.24 22.86 -24.05
N PRO A 12 -43.42 23.92 -23.95
CA PRO A 12 -42.91 24.63 -25.13
C PRO A 12 -42.07 23.72 -26.03
N PHE A 13 -41.34 22.77 -25.45
CA PHE A 13 -40.47 21.84 -26.18
C PHE A 13 -41.23 20.87 -27.10
N VAL A 14 -42.37 20.33 -26.66
CA VAL A 14 -43.23 19.45 -27.48
C VAL A 14 -43.91 20.23 -28.61
N CYS A 15 -44.25 21.49 -28.36
CA CYS A 15 -44.76 22.40 -29.41
C CYS A 15 -43.71 22.63 -30.50
N TYR A 16 -42.44 22.86 -30.13
CA TYR A 16 -41.34 23.01 -31.09
C TYR A 16 -41.11 21.73 -31.91
N TYR A 17 -41.16 20.55 -31.27
CA TYR A 17 -41.06 19.28 -31.98
C TYR A 17 -42.21 19.07 -32.97
N ASN A 18 -43.46 19.34 -32.56
CA ASN A 18 -44.63 19.21 -33.43
C ASN A 18 -44.58 20.17 -34.62
N LYS A 19 -44.14 21.43 -34.40
CA LYS A 19 -43.89 22.41 -35.47
C LYS A 19 -42.80 21.92 -36.43
N LEU A 20 -41.70 21.37 -35.92
CA LEU A 20 -40.64 20.80 -36.74
C LEU A 20 -41.17 19.63 -37.60
N CYS A 21 -42.06 18.79 -37.06
CA CYS A 21 -42.68 17.70 -37.78
C CYS A 21 -43.68 18.13 -38.87
N SER A 22 -44.32 19.30 -38.72
CA SER A 22 -45.26 19.82 -39.73
C SER A 22 -44.59 20.45 -40.95
N LEU A 23 -43.27 20.72 -40.89
CA LEU A 23 -42.53 21.33 -42.00
C LEU A 23 -42.25 20.30 -43.12
N THR A 24 -42.61 20.64 -44.36
CA THR A 24 -42.34 19.81 -45.54
C THR A 24 -41.39 20.51 -46.52
N ALA A 25 -40.42 19.77 -47.07
CA ALA A 25 -39.38 20.31 -47.95
C ALA A 25 -39.91 20.84 -49.31
N SER A 26 -41.18 20.61 -49.62
CA SER A 26 -41.88 21.06 -50.82
C SER A 26 -42.38 22.51 -50.75
N ASP A 27 -42.45 23.12 -49.56
CA ASP A 27 -42.96 24.48 -49.39
C ASP A 27 -41.89 25.55 -49.65
N PRO A 28 -42.22 26.65 -50.38
CA PRO A 28 -41.27 27.72 -50.65
C PRO A 28 -40.88 28.54 -49.40
N SER A 29 -41.72 28.54 -48.35
CA SER A 29 -41.46 29.17 -47.05
C SER A 29 -40.66 28.29 -46.08
N PHE A 30 -40.49 27.00 -46.38
CA PHE A 30 -39.89 25.99 -45.50
C PHE A 30 -38.56 26.43 -44.88
N LYS A 31 -37.66 26.99 -45.69
CA LYS A 31 -36.32 27.40 -45.23
C LYS A 31 -36.37 28.53 -44.21
N THR A 32 -37.25 29.51 -44.42
CA THR A 32 -37.39 30.67 -43.53
C THR A 32 -38.03 30.25 -42.21
N GLU A 33 -39.03 29.36 -42.26
CA GLU A 33 -39.73 28.86 -41.08
C GLU A 33 -38.84 27.94 -40.24
N LEU A 34 -38.06 27.05 -40.88
CA LEU A 34 -37.07 26.21 -40.21
C LEU A 34 -35.96 27.05 -39.56
N ASN A 35 -35.51 28.11 -40.24
CA ASN A 35 -34.48 29.01 -39.72
C ASN A 35 -34.94 29.75 -38.46
N LEU A 36 -36.19 30.24 -38.44
CA LEU A 36 -36.79 30.90 -37.28
C LEU A 36 -36.99 29.92 -36.13
N LEU A 37 -37.46 28.71 -36.41
CA LEU A 37 -37.66 27.67 -35.40
C LEU A 37 -36.35 27.27 -34.71
N LEU A 38 -35.24 27.18 -35.45
CA LEU A 38 -33.92 26.92 -34.87
C LEU A 38 -33.41 28.09 -34.02
N ASP A 39 -33.67 29.34 -34.42
CA ASP A 39 -33.31 30.52 -33.61
C ASP A 39 -34.09 30.54 -32.29
N GLU A 40 -35.39 30.24 -32.33
CA GLU A 40 -36.23 30.11 -31.13
C GLU A 40 -35.65 29.05 -30.19
N LEU A 41 -35.35 27.85 -30.70
CA LEU A 41 -34.75 26.76 -29.92
C LEU A 41 -33.35 27.11 -29.35
N ILE A 42 -32.50 27.79 -30.10
CA ILE A 42 -31.17 28.20 -29.60
C ILE A 42 -31.30 29.30 -28.53
N SER A 43 -32.30 30.18 -28.66
CA SER A 43 -32.53 31.27 -27.71
C SER A 43 -33.12 30.82 -26.37
N GLU A 44 -33.67 29.60 -26.31
CA GLU A 44 -34.27 29.04 -25.10
C GLU A 44 -33.26 28.77 -23.98
N ASN A 45 -33.66 29.05 -22.74
CA ASN A 45 -32.79 28.93 -21.59
C ASN A 45 -32.98 27.60 -20.84
N TYR A 46 -32.31 26.55 -21.31
CA TYR A 46 -32.39 25.21 -20.71
C TYR A 46 -31.67 25.07 -19.34
N SER A 47 -31.01 26.13 -18.85
CA SER A 47 -30.34 26.12 -17.55
C SER A 47 -31.27 26.34 -16.34
N ASN A 48 -32.53 26.76 -16.59
CA ASN A 48 -33.53 26.92 -15.55
C ASN A 48 -34.08 25.54 -15.09
N SER A 49 -34.15 25.30 -13.78
CA SER A 49 -34.57 24.00 -13.22
C SER A 49 -36.00 23.63 -13.61
N ALA A 50 -36.90 24.63 -13.67
CA ALA A 50 -38.30 24.41 -14.05
C ALA A 50 -38.49 23.95 -15.51
N THR A 51 -37.66 24.45 -16.43
CA THR A 51 -37.66 24.02 -17.83
C THR A 51 -36.99 22.65 -17.99
N ARG A 52 -35.94 22.36 -17.21
CA ARG A 52 -35.22 21.08 -17.26
C ARG A 52 -36.10 19.91 -16.82
N ASP A 53 -36.91 20.09 -15.77
CA ASP A 53 -37.81 19.05 -15.26
C ASP A 53 -39.03 18.80 -16.19
N SER A 54 -39.31 19.74 -17.11
CA SER A 54 -40.41 19.65 -18.08
C SER A 54 -40.03 18.97 -19.41
N ILE A 55 -38.74 18.77 -19.69
CA ILE A 55 -38.29 18.20 -20.98
C ILE A 55 -38.02 16.71 -20.81
N GLN A 56 -38.78 15.87 -21.51
CA GLN A 56 -38.48 14.44 -21.59
C GLN A 56 -37.26 14.23 -22.50
N LEU A 57 -36.32 13.40 -22.05
CA LEU A 57 -35.05 13.13 -22.74
C LEU A 57 -35.26 12.53 -24.14
N GLU A 58 -36.32 11.72 -24.30
CA GLU A 58 -36.71 11.10 -25.56
C GLU A 58 -37.15 12.13 -26.61
N ASP A 59 -37.78 13.23 -26.18
CA ASP A 59 -38.24 14.27 -27.10
C ASP A 59 -37.08 15.09 -27.67
N VAL A 60 -36.01 15.26 -26.89
CA VAL A 60 -34.75 15.87 -27.37
C VAL A 60 -34.13 15.02 -28.48
N CYS A 61 -34.06 13.71 -28.28
CA CYS A 61 -33.54 12.76 -29.26
C CYS A 61 -34.35 12.78 -30.58
N ARG A 62 -35.69 12.78 -30.47
CA ARG A 62 -36.59 12.84 -31.64
C ARG A 62 -36.45 14.16 -32.40
N LEU A 63 -36.34 15.28 -31.69
CA LEU A 63 -36.16 16.60 -32.28
C LEU A 63 -34.84 16.70 -33.06
N LEU A 64 -33.73 16.27 -32.46
CA LEU A 64 -32.43 16.28 -33.10
C LEU A 64 -32.40 15.36 -34.34
N LEU A 65 -33.03 14.18 -34.24
CA LEU A 65 -33.15 13.26 -35.37
C LEU A 65 -33.92 13.90 -36.52
N LYS A 66 -35.10 14.48 -36.24
CA LYS A 66 -35.92 15.12 -37.26
C LYS A 66 -35.24 16.33 -37.89
N ALA A 67 -34.57 17.16 -37.09
CA ALA A 67 -33.83 18.32 -37.58
C ALA A 67 -32.68 17.91 -38.52
N SER A 68 -31.94 16.86 -38.18
CA SER A 68 -30.88 16.30 -39.04
C SER A 68 -31.39 15.75 -40.38
N GLN A 69 -32.63 15.25 -40.43
CA GLN A 69 -33.25 14.76 -41.67
C GLN A 69 -33.76 15.90 -42.56
N LEU A 70 -34.15 17.03 -41.96
CA LEU A 70 -34.76 18.16 -42.68
C LEU A 70 -33.74 19.13 -43.28
N ILE A 71 -32.52 19.20 -42.73
CA ILE A 71 -31.51 20.19 -43.12
C ILE A 71 -30.55 19.60 -44.17
N PRO A 72 -30.64 19.99 -45.45
CA PRO A 72 -29.71 19.52 -46.47
C PRO A 72 -28.33 20.20 -46.36
N PHE A 73 -27.27 19.49 -46.74
CA PHE A 73 -25.89 19.99 -46.69
C PHE A 73 -25.63 21.21 -47.59
N SER A 74 -26.50 21.47 -48.56
CA SER A 74 -26.43 22.68 -49.41
C SER A 74 -26.82 23.97 -48.68
N GLN A 75 -27.38 23.88 -47.47
CA GLN A 75 -27.78 25.01 -46.63
C GLN A 75 -26.85 25.10 -45.41
N GLU A 76 -25.58 25.43 -45.64
CA GLU A 76 -24.51 25.45 -44.64
C GLU A 76 -24.83 26.27 -43.38
N HIS A 77 -25.54 27.40 -43.52
CA HIS A 77 -25.98 28.20 -42.37
C HIS A 77 -26.95 27.46 -41.42
N LEU A 78 -27.82 26.60 -41.96
CA LEU A 78 -28.73 25.79 -41.15
C LEU A 78 -27.98 24.63 -40.46
N VAL A 79 -26.95 24.08 -41.11
CA VAL A 79 -26.04 23.07 -40.51
C VAL A 79 -25.33 23.66 -39.28
N LEU A 80 -24.88 24.92 -39.35
CA LEU A 80 -24.28 25.61 -38.22
C LEU A 80 -25.26 25.85 -37.06
N LYS A 81 -26.50 26.25 -37.36
CA LYS A 81 -27.55 26.40 -36.34
C LYS A 81 -27.88 25.06 -35.67
N LEU A 82 -27.99 23.98 -36.45
CA LEU A 82 -28.15 22.64 -35.88
C LEU A 82 -26.95 22.26 -34.99
N SER A 83 -25.73 22.58 -35.41
CA SER A 83 -24.51 22.36 -34.61
C SER A 83 -24.56 23.11 -33.27
N GLN A 84 -24.97 24.37 -33.26
CA GLN A 84 -25.16 25.17 -32.04
C GLN A 84 -26.24 24.58 -31.13
N LEU A 85 -27.37 24.18 -31.72
CA LEU A 85 -28.47 23.55 -30.99
C LEU A 85 -28.04 22.23 -30.32
N VAL A 86 -27.30 21.38 -31.05
CA VAL A 86 -26.75 20.11 -30.51
C VAL A 86 -25.80 20.39 -29.35
N ILE A 87 -24.90 21.36 -29.49
CA ILE A 87 -23.97 21.75 -28.42
C ILE A 87 -24.73 22.19 -27.17
N GLN A 88 -25.73 23.06 -27.33
CA GLN A 88 -26.51 23.60 -26.21
C GLN A 88 -27.32 22.52 -25.50
N LEU A 89 -28.07 21.70 -26.23
CA LEU A 89 -28.93 20.67 -25.67
C LEU A 89 -28.12 19.56 -24.98
N LEU A 90 -27.06 19.05 -25.62
CA LEU A 90 -26.26 17.96 -25.04
C LEU A 90 -25.44 18.42 -23.83
N ASN A 91 -24.91 19.64 -23.86
CA ASN A 91 -24.12 20.19 -22.75
C ASN A 91 -24.98 20.55 -21.54
N GLN A 92 -26.19 21.11 -21.74
CA GLN A 92 -27.05 21.58 -20.64
C GLN A 92 -27.96 20.48 -20.07
N LEU A 93 -28.42 19.52 -20.90
CA LEU A 93 -29.40 18.51 -20.48
C LEU A 93 -28.79 17.13 -20.15
N GLN A 94 -27.51 16.88 -20.49
CA GLN A 94 -26.81 15.59 -20.26
C GLN A 94 -27.59 14.36 -20.77
N VAL A 95 -28.09 14.44 -22.00
CA VAL A 95 -29.01 13.44 -22.57
C VAL A 95 -28.33 12.10 -22.88
N SER A 96 -28.93 10.99 -22.41
CA SER A 96 -28.56 9.63 -22.85
C SER A 96 -29.36 9.25 -24.08
N MET A 97 -28.70 9.13 -25.24
CA MET A 97 -29.32 8.80 -26.52
C MET A 97 -29.36 7.28 -26.75
N ASP A 98 -30.41 6.77 -27.40
CA ASP A 98 -30.41 5.40 -27.89
C ASP A 98 -29.41 5.20 -29.04
N ALA A 99 -28.90 3.97 -29.20
CA ALA A 99 -27.83 3.66 -30.14
C ALA A 99 -28.19 3.95 -31.61
N GLN A 100 -29.48 3.87 -31.97
CA GLN A 100 -29.95 4.09 -33.34
C GLN A 100 -29.99 5.59 -33.67
N THR A 101 -30.62 6.40 -32.81
CA THR A 101 -30.69 7.86 -32.97
C THR A 101 -29.30 8.48 -32.97
N HIS A 102 -28.42 7.99 -32.08
CA HIS A 102 -27.03 8.42 -32.00
C HIS A 102 -26.26 8.15 -33.30
N ASN A 103 -26.35 6.94 -33.86
CA ASN A 103 -25.70 6.61 -35.15
C ASN A 103 -26.22 7.47 -36.32
N CYS A 104 -27.52 7.77 -36.37
CA CYS A 104 -28.09 8.61 -37.42
C CYS A 104 -27.52 10.05 -37.39
N ILE A 105 -27.47 10.66 -36.21
CA ILE A 105 -26.99 12.05 -36.06
C ILE A 105 -25.47 12.11 -36.26
N VAL A 106 -24.73 11.11 -35.79
CA VAL A 106 -23.29 10.99 -36.07
C VAL A 106 -23.03 10.86 -37.57
N SER A 107 -23.78 10.00 -38.26
CA SER A 107 -23.68 9.81 -39.73
C SER A 107 -23.92 11.13 -40.47
N TYR A 108 -24.92 11.91 -40.05
CA TYR A 108 -25.20 13.22 -40.59
C TYR A 108 -23.99 14.17 -40.49
N TYR A 109 -23.37 14.27 -39.31
CA TYR A 109 -22.21 15.15 -39.12
C TYR A 109 -20.94 14.66 -39.82
N VAL A 110 -20.71 13.34 -39.89
CA VAL A 110 -19.62 12.78 -40.68
C VAL A 110 -19.80 13.09 -42.17
N GLN A 111 -21.02 13.02 -42.69
CA GLN A 111 -21.33 13.38 -44.08
C GLN A 111 -21.27 14.90 -44.32
N ALA A 112 -21.67 15.72 -43.34
CA ALA A 112 -21.53 17.17 -43.40
C ALA A 112 -20.06 17.59 -43.53
N LEU A 113 -19.14 16.95 -42.79
CA LEU A 113 -17.69 17.21 -42.92
C LEU A 113 -17.13 16.83 -44.30
N GLN A 114 -17.78 15.95 -45.04
CA GLN A 114 -17.37 15.55 -46.40
C GLN A 114 -17.96 16.43 -47.50
N THR A 115 -19.07 17.12 -47.23
CA THR A 115 -19.88 17.81 -48.26
C THR A 115 -19.91 19.32 -48.10
N CYS A 116 -19.96 19.84 -46.87
CA CYS A 116 -19.90 21.27 -46.58
C CYS A 116 -18.48 21.81 -46.76
N SER A 117 -18.37 23.12 -47.00
CA SER A 117 -17.10 23.81 -47.19
C SER A 117 -16.37 24.06 -45.86
N SER A 118 -15.04 24.23 -45.93
CA SER A 118 -14.13 24.15 -44.79
C SER A 118 -14.36 25.18 -43.69
N TRP A 119 -14.96 26.33 -44.00
CA TRP A 119 -15.25 27.38 -43.01
C TRP A 119 -16.32 26.95 -41.99
N THR A 120 -17.11 25.92 -42.29
CA THR A 120 -18.13 25.36 -41.38
C THR A 120 -17.61 24.26 -40.46
N HIS A 121 -16.43 23.69 -40.77
CA HIS A 121 -15.99 22.43 -40.19
C HIS A 121 -15.61 22.53 -38.71
N ALA A 122 -15.17 23.69 -38.24
CA ALA A 122 -14.82 23.88 -36.83
C ALA A 122 -16.05 23.73 -35.91
N ASP A 123 -17.17 24.34 -36.27
CA ASP A 123 -18.44 24.23 -35.53
C ASP A 123 -19.04 22.82 -35.63
N ILE A 124 -18.96 22.20 -36.82
CA ILE A 124 -19.40 20.82 -37.03
C ILE A 124 -18.60 19.85 -36.14
N LEU A 125 -17.26 19.99 -36.09
CA LEU A 125 -16.41 19.17 -35.21
C LEU A 125 -16.69 19.42 -33.74
N LEU A 126 -17.01 20.65 -33.35
CA LEU A 126 -17.39 20.97 -31.99
C LEU A 126 -18.70 20.25 -31.61
N ALA A 127 -19.74 20.30 -32.45
CA ALA A 127 -20.97 19.56 -32.23
C ALA A 127 -20.74 18.04 -32.18
N LEU A 128 -19.93 17.51 -33.10
CA LEU A 128 -19.54 16.10 -33.10
C LEU A 128 -18.83 15.72 -31.79
N SER A 129 -17.98 16.58 -31.24
CA SER A 129 -17.24 16.29 -30.00
C SER A 129 -18.14 16.07 -28.78
N PHE A 130 -19.32 16.70 -28.72
CA PHE A 130 -20.30 16.48 -27.65
C PHE A 130 -21.08 15.19 -27.86
N LEU A 131 -21.38 14.82 -29.11
CA LEU A 131 -22.01 13.55 -29.46
C LEU A 131 -21.12 12.34 -29.12
N VAL A 132 -19.79 12.50 -29.22
CA VAL A 132 -18.84 11.40 -28.95
C VAL A 132 -18.40 11.30 -27.49
N CYS A 133 -18.68 12.32 -26.68
CA CYS A 133 -18.23 12.38 -25.29
C CYS A 133 -18.71 11.16 -24.48
N GLY A 134 -17.79 10.29 -24.06
CA GLY A 134 -18.11 9.11 -23.25
C GLY A 134 -18.77 7.94 -23.99
N ASN A 135 -18.84 7.97 -25.33
CA ASN A 135 -19.50 6.95 -26.18
C ASN A 135 -18.58 6.35 -27.26
N GLY A 136 -17.25 6.38 -27.06
CA GLY A 136 -16.27 6.04 -28.09
C GLY A 136 -16.39 4.62 -28.69
N SER A 137 -16.90 3.64 -27.94
CA SER A 137 -17.11 2.26 -28.42
C SER A 137 -18.25 2.13 -29.44
N SER A 138 -19.24 3.02 -29.40
CA SER A 138 -20.42 2.99 -30.30
C SER A 138 -20.09 3.48 -31.72
N PHE A 139 -18.87 3.98 -31.95
CA PHE A 139 -18.45 4.67 -33.18
C PHE A 139 -17.74 3.78 -34.23
N GLN A 140 -17.62 2.47 -34.01
CA GLN A 140 -16.77 1.58 -34.84
C GLN A 140 -16.98 1.73 -36.35
N GLN A 141 -18.22 1.96 -36.81
CA GLN A 141 -18.55 2.11 -38.23
C GLN A 141 -18.00 3.40 -38.87
N HIS A 142 -17.76 4.45 -38.08
CA HIS A 142 -17.33 5.76 -38.57
C HIS A 142 -15.84 6.05 -38.30
N LEU A 143 -15.17 5.26 -37.44
CA LEU A 143 -13.76 5.42 -37.11
C LEU A 143 -12.82 5.41 -38.34
N PRO A 144 -13.02 4.57 -39.38
CA PRO A 144 -12.16 4.60 -40.57
C PRO A 144 -12.21 5.94 -41.32
N ASN A 145 -13.39 6.57 -41.40
CA ASN A 145 -13.57 7.86 -42.08
C ASN A 145 -13.03 9.04 -41.27
N LEU A 146 -12.94 8.90 -39.95
CA LEU A 146 -12.43 9.94 -39.05
C LEU A 146 -10.91 9.84 -38.85
N PHE A 147 -10.37 8.63 -38.69
CA PHE A 147 -8.97 8.37 -38.33
C PHE A 147 -8.12 7.71 -39.42
N GLY A 148 -8.70 7.20 -40.50
CA GLY A 148 -7.94 6.56 -41.59
C GLY A 148 -6.92 7.48 -42.26
N GLN A 149 -6.19 6.99 -43.26
CA GLN A 149 -5.16 7.78 -43.96
C GLN A 149 -5.70 9.07 -44.63
N LYS A 150 -6.99 9.08 -44.99
CA LYS A 150 -7.73 10.27 -45.46
C LYS A 150 -8.74 10.78 -44.43
N GLY A 151 -8.56 10.38 -43.17
CA GLY A 151 -9.47 10.69 -42.08
C GLY A 151 -9.45 12.17 -41.73
N ILE A 152 -10.64 12.74 -41.55
CA ILE A 152 -10.81 14.19 -41.34
C ILE A 152 -10.12 14.66 -40.05
N LEU A 153 -10.17 13.86 -38.98
CA LEU A 153 -9.49 14.20 -37.72
C LEU A 153 -7.97 14.11 -37.87
N THR A 154 -7.45 13.13 -38.60
CA THR A 154 -6.01 13.00 -38.87
C THR A 154 -5.48 14.19 -39.68
N ILE A 155 -6.25 14.66 -40.67
CA ILE A 155 -5.87 15.80 -41.52
C ILE A 155 -5.93 17.11 -40.74
N TYR A 156 -7.04 17.38 -40.04
CA TYR A 156 -7.23 18.67 -39.34
C TYR A 156 -6.45 18.80 -38.04
N SER A 157 -6.05 17.70 -37.41
CA SER A 157 -5.17 17.73 -36.24
C SER A 157 -3.68 17.91 -36.59
N ALA A 158 -3.30 17.70 -37.87
CA ALA A 158 -1.92 17.73 -38.33
C ALA A 158 -1.25 19.11 -38.08
N PRO A 159 0.06 19.14 -37.75
CA PRO A 159 0.78 20.39 -37.56
C PRO A 159 0.85 21.30 -38.79
N SER A 160 0.63 20.75 -39.98
CA SER A 160 0.60 21.47 -41.26
C SER A 160 -0.67 22.29 -41.48
N GLN A 161 -1.70 22.13 -40.64
CA GLN A 161 -2.98 22.84 -40.80
C GLN A 161 -2.82 24.34 -40.46
N PRO A 162 -3.08 25.27 -41.41
CA PRO A 162 -2.90 26.71 -41.17
C PRO A 162 -4.00 27.30 -40.27
N ASP A 163 -5.21 26.73 -40.29
CA ASP A 163 -6.32 27.14 -39.44
C ASP A 163 -6.20 26.52 -38.04
N MET A 164 -5.86 27.37 -37.08
CA MET A 164 -5.68 26.98 -35.68
C MET A 164 -6.99 26.67 -34.96
N GLU A 165 -8.10 27.29 -35.34
CA GLU A 165 -9.41 27.04 -34.71
C GLU A 165 -9.94 25.68 -35.15
N LEU A 166 -9.82 25.37 -36.44
CA LEU A 166 -10.13 24.06 -36.99
C LEU A 166 -9.26 22.96 -36.37
N ARG A 167 -7.96 23.23 -36.19
CA ARG A 167 -7.06 22.31 -35.47
C ARG A 167 -7.45 22.12 -34.00
N CYS A 168 -7.86 23.19 -33.31
CA CYS A 168 -8.36 23.11 -31.93
C CYS A 168 -9.61 22.24 -31.83
N ALA A 169 -10.57 22.43 -32.73
CA ALA A 169 -11.81 21.65 -32.78
C ALA A 169 -11.55 20.17 -33.04
N ALA A 170 -10.64 19.84 -33.97
CA ALA A 170 -10.25 18.47 -34.25
C ALA A 170 -9.61 17.77 -33.04
N ILE A 171 -8.64 18.42 -32.38
CA ILE A 171 -7.99 17.88 -31.17
C ILE A 171 -9.00 17.74 -30.01
N HIS A 172 -9.93 18.68 -29.87
CA HIS A 172 -10.99 18.58 -28.85
C HIS A 172 -11.92 17.39 -29.11
N CYS A 173 -12.33 17.16 -30.36
CA CYS A 173 -13.10 16.00 -30.76
C CYS A 173 -12.34 14.69 -30.45
N MET A 174 -11.06 14.61 -30.80
CA MET A 174 -10.21 13.46 -30.47
C MET A 174 -10.08 13.23 -28.96
N ALA A 175 -10.02 14.29 -28.16
CA ALA A 175 -9.94 14.19 -26.70
C ALA A 175 -11.21 13.60 -26.09
N ASN A 176 -12.39 13.98 -26.57
CA ASN A 176 -13.67 13.45 -26.09
C ASN A 176 -13.90 12.00 -26.56
N LEU A 177 -13.39 11.62 -27.74
CA LEU A 177 -13.32 10.23 -28.22
C LEU A 177 -12.51 9.30 -27.28
N CYS A 178 -11.49 9.83 -26.61
CA CYS A 178 -10.68 9.08 -25.66
C CYS A 178 -11.30 8.95 -24.26
N LEU A 179 -12.41 9.65 -23.97
CA LEU A 179 -13.07 9.60 -22.67
C LEU A 179 -13.84 8.28 -22.51
N GLY A 180 -13.46 7.45 -21.54
CA GLY A 180 -14.19 6.22 -21.21
C GLY A 180 -15.21 6.43 -20.10
N ALA A 181 -16.45 5.98 -20.32
CA ALA A 181 -17.46 5.87 -19.27
C ALA A 181 -17.26 4.57 -18.46
N PRO A 182 -17.60 4.54 -17.15
CA PRO A 182 -17.51 3.33 -16.35
C PRO A 182 -18.34 2.19 -16.96
N GLY A 183 -17.71 1.05 -17.28
CA GLY A 183 -18.38 -0.13 -17.83
C GLY A 183 -18.45 -0.21 -19.37
N GLN A 184 -17.98 0.80 -20.11
CA GLN A 184 -17.90 0.76 -21.58
C GLN A 184 -16.49 0.36 -22.06
N SER A 185 -16.40 -0.19 -23.29
CA SER A 185 -15.11 -0.46 -23.93
C SER A 185 -14.46 0.83 -24.39
N TYR A 186 -13.13 0.89 -24.29
CA TYR A 186 -12.37 2.00 -24.83
C TYR A 186 -12.20 1.87 -26.35
N LEU A 187 -11.78 2.97 -26.99
CA LEU A 187 -11.39 3.00 -28.40
C LEU A 187 -10.40 1.86 -28.75
N GLU A 188 -10.47 1.32 -29.96
CA GLU A 188 -9.59 0.22 -30.40
C GLU A 188 -8.10 0.65 -30.51
N GLU A 189 -7.17 -0.29 -30.28
CA GLU A 189 -5.71 -0.03 -30.23
C GLU A 189 -5.13 0.77 -31.42
N PRO A 190 -5.49 0.56 -32.70
CA PRO A 190 -4.89 1.33 -33.81
C PRO A 190 -5.27 2.83 -33.77
N TYR A 191 -6.51 3.15 -33.40
CA TYR A 191 -6.97 4.54 -33.34
C TYR A 191 -6.49 5.26 -32.07
N ARG A 192 -6.28 4.49 -31.00
CA ARG A 192 -5.69 5.01 -29.76
C ARG A 192 -4.25 5.46 -29.96
N GLU A 193 -3.44 4.71 -30.71
CA GLU A 193 -2.06 5.10 -31.02
C GLU A 193 -2.04 6.39 -31.85
N ILE A 194 -2.94 6.55 -32.82
CA ILE A 194 -3.08 7.80 -33.59
C ILE A 194 -3.39 8.97 -32.67
N CYS A 195 -4.34 8.82 -31.73
CA CYS A 195 -4.66 9.86 -30.75
C CYS A 195 -3.46 10.22 -29.88
N PHE A 196 -2.77 9.21 -29.32
CA PHE A 196 -1.59 9.42 -28.49
C PHE A 196 -0.50 10.20 -29.22
N ARG A 197 -0.13 9.76 -30.44
CA ARG A 197 0.90 10.42 -31.27
C ARG A 197 0.50 11.85 -31.62
N THR A 198 -0.75 12.07 -31.98
CA THR A 198 -1.27 13.39 -32.35
C THR A 198 -1.25 14.36 -31.15
N PHE A 199 -1.67 13.91 -29.97
CA PHE A 199 -1.59 14.72 -28.76
C PHE A 199 -0.14 15.03 -28.40
N LEU A 200 0.74 14.02 -28.39
CA LEU A 200 2.17 14.20 -28.09
C LEU A 200 2.83 15.18 -29.06
N GLN A 201 2.61 15.02 -30.36
CA GLN A 201 3.14 15.92 -31.40
C GLN A 201 2.60 17.34 -31.25
N THR A 202 1.32 17.49 -30.90
CA THR A 202 0.70 18.80 -30.65
C THR A 202 1.33 19.49 -29.44
N LEU A 203 1.59 18.76 -28.35
CA LEU A 203 2.28 19.30 -27.17
C LEU A 203 3.74 19.68 -27.48
N GLN A 204 4.42 18.92 -28.35
CA GLN A 204 5.80 19.19 -28.76
C GLN A 204 5.94 20.35 -29.75
N SER A 205 4.88 20.68 -30.49
CA SER A 205 4.90 21.70 -31.54
C SER A 205 5.10 23.11 -30.95
N PRO A 206 6.05 23.92 -31.45
CA PRO A 206 6.15 25.32 -31.05
C PRO A 206 4.95 26.13 -31.57
N LYS A 207 4.70 27.29 -30.96
CA LYS A 207 3.66 28.22 -31.43
C LYS A 207 4.01 28.70 -32.85
N PRO A 208 3.09 28.59 -33.83
CA PRO A 208 3.33 29.13 -35.17
C PRO A 208 3.54 30.66 -35.17
N PRO A 209 4.38 31.20 -36.07
CA PRO A 209 4.50 32.63 -36.26
C PRO A 209 3.15 33.21 -36.72
N GLY A 210 2.65 34.26 -36.06
CA GLY A 210 1.36 34.89 -36.37
C GLY A 210 0.13 34.28 -35.67
N ALA A 211 0.23 33.12 -35.02
CA ALA A 211 -0.91 32.53 -34.29
C ALA A 211 -1.22 33.28 -32.98
N GLU A 212 -2.51 33.49 -32.71
CA GLU A 212 -3.03 34.06 -31.46
C GLU A 212 -2.66 33.20 -30.25
N GLU A 213 -2.16 33.84 -29.18
CA GLU A 213 -1.67 33.13 -28.01
C GLU A 213 -2.77 32.40 -27.24
N LEU A 214 -3.97 32.98 -27.16
CA LEU A 214 -5.12 32.36 -26.50
C LEU A 214 -5.61 31.11 -27.24
N VAL A 215 -5.61 31.12 -28.58
CA VAL A 215 -5.99 29.97 -29.40
C VAL A 215 -4.95 28.85 -29.23
N PHE A 216 -3.65 29.18 -29.27
CA PHE A 216 -2.59 28.22 -29.01
C PHE A 216 -2.66 27.62 -27.59
N CYS A 217 -2.97 28.44 -26.58
CA CYS A 217 -3.18 27.93 -25.22
C CYS A 217 -4.38 26.99 -25.11
N THR A 218 -5.43 27.22 -25.92
CA THR A 218 -6.61 26.35 -25.99
C THR A 218 -6.26 25.00 -26.64
N LEU A 219 -5.47 25.03 -27.72
CA LEU A 219 -4.95 23.83 -28.37
C LEU A 219 -4.18 22.94 -27.39
N LEU A 220 -3.26 23.53 -26.62
CA LEU A 220 -2.47 22.80 -25.61
C LEU A 220 -3.35 22.23 -24.49
N GLN A 221 -4.35 22.99 -24.01
CA GLN A 221 -5.30 22.49 -23.01
C GLN A 221 -6.11 21.30 -23.52
N ASN A 222 -6.59 21.36 -24.76
CA ASN A 222 -7.33 20.25 -25.38
C ASN A 222 -6.44 19.01 -25.56
N ALA A 223 -5.19 19.19 -26.00
CA ALA A 223 -4.24 18.09 -26.14
C ALA A 223 -3.87 17.46 -24.79
N LEU A 224 -3.68 18.25 -23.73
CA LEU A 224 -3.46 17.75 -22.36
C LEU A 224 -4.68 16.97 -21.87
N LYS A 225 -5.89 17.53 -22.03
CA LYS A 225 -7.13 16.83 -21.64
C LYS A 225 -7.29 15.49 -22.37
N GLY A 226 -7.03 15.47 -23.67
CA GLY A 226 -7.02 14.25 -24.49
C GLY A 226 -5.99 13.23 -24.02
N MET A 227 -4.76 13.68 -23.74
CA MET A 227 -3.70 12.82 -23.18
C MET A 227 -4.11 12.25 -21.81
N GLN A 228 -4.73 13.05 -20.94
CA GLN A 228 -5.22 12.59 -19.64
C GLN A 228 -6.30 11.50 -19.80
N HIS A 229 -7.29 11.72 -20.67
CA HIS A 229 -8.33 10.74 -20.95
C HIS A 229 -7.73 9.43 -21.50
N PHE A 230 -6.78 9.53 -22.42
CA PHE A 230 -6.04 8.38 -22.93
C PHE A 230 -5.38 7.59 -21.80
N LEU A 231 -4.62 8.26 -20.92
CA LEU A 231 -3.86 7.60 -19.83
C LEU A 231 -4.76 6.93 -18.79
N ASN A 232 -5.94 7.48 -18.51
CA ASN A 232 -6.90 6.88 -17.58
C ASN A 232 -7.47 5.54 -18.08
N GLY A 233 -7.41 5.28 -19.39
CA GLY A 233 -8.01 4.12 -20.03
C GLY A 233 -7.04 3.04 -20.49
N VAL A 234 -5.75 3.08 -20.10
CA VAL A 234 -4.72 2.12 -20.54
C VAL A 234 -3.87 1.66 -19.36
N LYS A 235 -3.37 0.42 -19.41
CA LYS A 235 -2.18 0.01 -18.66
C LYS A 235 -0.97 0.18 -19.56
N TRP A 236 0.01 0.98 -19.13
CA TRP A 236 1.17 1.31 -19.97
C TRP A 236 1.92 0.04 -20.39
N LYS A 237 2.04 -0.20 -21.70
CA LYS A 237 2.84 -1.30 -22.27
C LYS A 237 4.17 -0.74 -22.81
N PRO A 238 5.31 -1.37 -22.53
CA PRO A 238 6.64 -0.87 -22.94
C PRO A 238 7.01 -1.18 -24.41
N GLU A 239 6.03 -1.36 -25.31
CA GLU A 239 6.27 -1.90 -26.67
C GLU A 239 6.99 -0.93 -27.63
N ASN A 240 7.02 0.38 -27.34
CA ASN A 240 7.78 1.38 -28.09
C ASN A 240 8.82 2.07 -27.20
N GLY A 241 10.10 1.80 -27.47
CA GLY A 241 11.22 2.27 -26.66
C GLY A 241 11.52 3.75 -26.88
N ASP A 242 10.77 4.62 -26.20
CA ASP A 242 11.14 6.00 -25.76
C ASP A 242 9.93 6.91 -25.46
N ASP A 243 8.70 6.47 -25.79
CA ASP A 243 7.46 7.28 -25.68
C ASP A 243 7.20 7.84 -24.28
N LEU A 244 7.53 7.07 -23.24
CA LEU A 244 7.42 7.52 -21.85
C LEU A 244 8.35 8.70 -21.57
N GLY A 245 9.57 8.65 -22.09
CA GLY A 245 10.58 9.69 -21.95
C GLY A 245 10.18 11.00 -22.65
N TYR A 246 9.59 10.92 -23.84
CA TYR A 246 9.04 12.07 -24.56
C TYR A 246 7.88 12.73 -23.80
N LEU A 247 6.94 11.93 -23.32
CA LEU A 247 5.80 12.44 -22.57
C LEU A 247 6.24 13.10 -21.27
N LEU A 248 7.11 12.45 -20.48
CA LEU A 248 7.63 13.01 -19.23
C LEU A 248 8.41 14.31 -19.46
N ALA A 249 9.22 14.40 -20.52
CA ALA A 249 9.91 15.64 -20.90
C ALA A 249 8.93 16.78 -21.18
N MET A 250 7.86 16.48 -21.92
CA MET A 250 6.85 17.47 -22.28
C MET A 250 6.01 17.91 -21.08
N LEU A 251 5.60 17.00 -20.22
CA LEU A 251 4.90 17.35 -18.98
C LEU A 251 5.79 18.19 -18.06
N LYS A 252 7.08 17.87 -17.96
CA LYS A 252 8.06 18.69 -17.23
C LYS A 252 8.17 20.10 -17.81
N LYS A 253 8.16 20.25 -19.12
CA LYS A 253 8.18 21.58 -19.77
C LYS A 253 6.90 22.37 -19.49
N LEU A 254 5.74 21.73 -19.65
CA LEU A 254 4.43 22.39 -19.59
C LEU A 254 4.00 22.76 -18.17
N MET A 255 4.47 22.08 -17.13
CA MET A 255 4.23 22.49 -15.74
C MET A 255 4.88 23.84 -15.36
N PHE A 256 5.79 24.38 -16.19
CA PHE A 256 6.37 25.73 -16.02
C PHE A 256 5.89 26.73 -17.08
N TYR A 257 4.89 26.38 -17.89
CA TYR A 257 4.43 27.20 -19.00
C TYR A 257 3.92 28.57 -18.55
N GLY A 258 4.48 29.65 -19.11
CA GLY A 258 4.12 31.03 -18.81
C GLY A 258 4.59 31.55 -17.44
N LEU A 259 5.49 30.85 -16.74
CA LEU A 259 6.08 31.32 -15.48
C LEU A 259 7.23 32.31 -15.76
N LEU A 260 7.19 33.50 -15.16
CA LEU A 260 8.20 34.54 -15.37
C LEU A 260 9.53 34.18 -14.68
N GLY A 261 10.66 34.48 -15.34
CA GLY A 261 12.00 34.38 -14.75
C GLY A 261 12.61 32.97 -14.72
N MET A 262 11.99 31.97 -15.36
CA MET A 262 12.52 30.61 -15.42
C MET A 262 13.06 30.29 -16.83
N PRO A 263 14.36 29.95 -16.99
CA PRO A 263 14.86 29.44 -18.26
C PRO A 263 14.33 28.01 -18.47
N VAL A 264 13.33 27.85 -19.34
CA VAL A 264 12.76 26.54 -19.68
C VAL A 264 13.47 25.95 -20.90
N GLU A 265 14.77 25.70 -20.78
CA GLU A 265 15.46 24.79 -21.70
C GLU A 265 15.39 23.37 -21.12
N MET A 266 14.72 22.47 -21.85
CA MET A 266 14.48 21.09 -21.43
C MET A 266 14.85 20.14 -22.58
N PRO A 267 15.44 18.97 -22.28
CA PRO A 267 15.72 17.97 -23.28
C PRO A 267 14.41 17.48 -23.94
N LYS A 268 14.47 17.11 -25.22
CA LYS A 268 13.31 16.59 -25.97
C LYS A 268 12.79 15.27 -25.41
N ILE A 269 13.66 14.51 -24.78
CA ILE A 269 13.40 13.20 -24.18
C ILE A 269 14.11 13.11 -22.84
N LEU A 270 13.43 12.55 -21.84
CA LEU A 270 14.05 12.12 -20.58
C LEU A 270 14.40 10.64 -20.68
N TYR A 271 15.56 10.27 -20.15
CA TYR A 271 15.98 8.87 -20.03
C TYR A 271 15.98 8.45 -18.57
N PRO A 272 15.60 7.20 -18.26
CA PRO A 272 15.66 6.69 -16.90
C PRO A 272 17.12 6.56 -16.47
N ALA A 273 17.42 6.93 -15.23
CA ALA A 273 18.70 6.65 -14.61
C ALA A 273 18.86 5.12 -14.47
N PRO A 274 20.06 4.56 -14.75
CA PRO A 274 20.31 3.14 -14.55
C PRO A 274 20.19 2.81 -13.06
N LEU A 275 19.11 2.11 -12.69
CA LEU A 275 18.87 1.66 -11.33
C LEU A 275 19.76 0.44 -11.04
N PRO A 276 20.44 0.36 -9.88
CA PRO A 276 21.01 -0.89 -9.40
C PRO A 276 19.88 -1.92 -9.30
N GLN A 277 20.04 -3.09 -9.92
CA GLN A 277 19.03 -4.15 -9.92
C GLN A 277 18.81 -4.66 -8.48
N TYR A 278 17.81 -4.10 -7.81
CA TYR A 278 17.17 -4.76 -6.67
C TYR A 278 16.10 -5.69 -7.22
N ASP A 279 16.39 -6.98 -7.28
CA ASP A 279 15.40 -7.98 -7.64
C ASP A 279 14.49 -8.28 -6.45
N VAL A 280 13.19 -8.07 -6.66
CA VAL A 280 12.11 -8.62 -5.83
C VAL A 280 11.72 -9.96 -6.47
N PRO A 281 11.48 -11.04 -5.71
CA PRO A 281 11.17 -12.35 -6.29
C PRO A 281 9.82 -12.29 -7.01
N VAL A 282 9.86 -12.30 -8.34
CA VAL A 282 8.71 -12.63 -9.18
C VAL A 282 8.83 -14.12 -9.49
N SER A 283 7.79 -14.89 -9.18
CA SER A 283 7.65 -16.28 -9.59
C SER A 283 7.86 -16.39 -11.11
N PRO A 284 8.86 -17.15 -11.61
CA PRO A 284 9.09 -17.23 -13.03
C PRO A 284 7.94 -18.00 -13.68
N LYS A 285 7.29 -17.36 -14.66
CA LYS A 285 6.50 -18.06 -15.67
C LYS A 285 7.48 -18.88 -16.51
N VAL A 286 7.29 -20.20 -16.49
CA VAL A 286 7.98 -21.13 -17.38
C VAL A 286 7.48 -20.86 -18.80
N SER A 287 8.40 -20.53 -19.70
CA SER A 287 8.19 -20.68 -21.14
C SER A 287 9.36 -21.52 -21.66
N GLU A 288 9.01 -22.72 -22.11
CA GLU A 288 9.86 -23.63 -22.87
C GLU A 288 10.27 -22.95 -24.18
N GLU A 289 11.56 -22.98 -24.51
CA GLU A 289 12.00 -23.53 -25.80
C GLU A 289 13.52 -23.72 -25.83
N SER A 290 13.89 -24.78 -26.56
CA SER A 290 15.20 -25.37 -26.70
C SER A 290 16.15 -24.56 -27.60
N VAL A 291 17.48 -24.76 -27.45
CA VAL A 291 18.44 -25.09 -28.54
C VAL A 291 19.89 -25.10 -28.01
N LEU A 292 20.46 -26.30 -28.07
CA LEU A 292 21.84 -26.76 -28.35
C LEU A 292 23.10 -25.92 -28.02
N ALA A 293 24.05 -26.67 -27.45
CA ALA A 293 25.43 -26.39 -27.03
C ALA A 293 26.40 -25.78 -28.07
N ARG A 294 27.38 -24.99 -27.59
CA ARG A 294 28.83 -25.36 -27.51
C ARG A 294 29.72 -24.26 -26.89
N PRO A 295 30.93 -24.61 -26.38
CA PRO A 295 31.70 -23.78 -25.44
C PRO A 295 32.93 -23.10 -26.06
N GLY A 296 33.44 -22.04 -25.41
CA GLY A 296 34.87 -21.71 -25.49
C GLY A 296 35.25 -20.24 -25.39
N GLY A 297 36.28 -19.95 -24.59
CA GLY A 297 37.35 -19.08 -25.05
C GLY A 297 37.52 -17.72 -24.37
N SER A 298 38.26 -17.71 -23.27
CA SER A 298 39.07 -16.59 -22.78
C SER A 298 39.79 -15.77 -23.86
N LYS A 299 39.92 -14.43 -23.68
CA LYS A 299 41.21 -13.70 -23.84
C LYS A 299 41.17 -12.22 -23.42
N LYS A 300 42.16 -11.86 -22.59
CA LYS A 300 42.66 -10.51 -22.28
C LYS A 300 43.29 -9.81 -23.50
N LYS A 301 43.23 -8.47 -23.55
CA LYS A 301 44.36 -7.47 -23.73
C LYS A 301 43.79 -6.11 -24.19
N LYS A 302 43.98 -5.01 -23.44
CA LYS A 302 45.11 -4.04 -23.39
C LYS A 302 45.32 -3.17 -24.66
N LEU A 303 44.98 -1.89 -24.50
CA LEU A 303 45.74 -0.63 -24.72
C LEU A 303 46.37 -0.23 -26.07
N ARG A 304 46.20 1.10 -26.31
CA ARG A 304 47.05 2.12 -27.00
C ARG A 304 46.76 2.48 -28.46
N GLY A 305 46.57 3.79 -28.69
CA GLY A 305 47.50 4.55 -29.54
C GLY A 305 46.94 5.62 -30.50
N ASN A 306 47.40 6.85 -30.29
CA ASN A 306 47.80 7.89 -31.28
C ASN A 306 46.79 8.92 -31.87
N VAL A 307 46.86 10.14 -31.33
CA VAL A 307 47.44 11.39 -31.90
C VAL A 307 47.20 11.73 -33.39
N LYS A 308 46.67 12.94 -33.65
CA LYS A 308 47.28 13.95 -34.55
C LYS A 308 46.74 15.38 -34.34
N LYS A 309 47.69 16.34 -34.30
CA LYS A 309 47.58 17.81 -34.24
C LYS A 309 47.11 18.42 -35.57
N ALA A 310 46.53 19.63 -35.50
CA ALA A 310 46.90 20.76 -36.37
C ALA A 310 46.63 22.10 -35.65
N GLU A 311 47.67 22.92 -35.53
CA GLU A 311 47.67 24.33 -35.06
C GLU A 311 47.57 25.26 -36.27
N THR A 312 46.95 26.44 -36.12
CA THR A 312 47.53 27.69 -36.65
C THR A 312 46.99 28.93 -35.95
N GLU A 313 47.94 29.81 -35.60
CA GLU A 313 47.88 31.14 -34.99
C GLU A 313 47.12 32.17 -35.87
N GLY A 314 46.71 33.37 -35.47
CA GLY A 314 46.88 34.16 -34.25
C GLY A 314 46.49 35.64 -34.50
N LYS A 315 46.50 36.44 -33.42
CA LYS A 315 46.82 37.89 -33.29
C LYS A 315 45.83 38.72 -32.45
N ARG A 316 46.45 39.43 -31.50
CA ARG A 316 45.97 40.43 -30.53
C ARG A 316 45.58 41.76 -31.20
N ALA A 317 44.71 42.55 -30.54
CA ALA A 317 44.97 43.95 -30.18
C ALA A 317 43.88 44.53 -29.24
N GLU A 318 44.33 45.30 -28.25
CA GLU A 318 43.56 46.11 -27.30
C GLU A 318 42.98 47.39 -27.93
N LYS A 319 41.91 47.97 -27.34
CA LYS A 319 41.87 49.39 -26.89
C LYS A 319 40.59 49.77 -26.13
N ARG A 320 40.81 50.62 -25.11
CA ARG A 320 39.85 51.39 -24.29
C ARG A 320 39.13 52.47 -25.11
N ASN A 321 37.91 52.90 -24.71
CA ASN A 321 37.61 54.15 -23.96
C ASN A 321 36.14 54.59 -24.10
N THR A 322 35.63 55.24 -23.03
CA THR A 322 34.62 56.34 -22.96
C THR A 322 33.22 56.09 -23.53
N GLY A 323 32.09 56.47 -22.94
CA GLY A 323 31.76 57.42 -21.88
C GLY A 323 30.32 57.92 -22.13
N GLU A 324 29.75 58.59 -21.12
CA GLU A 324 28.60 59.50 -21.16
C GLU A 324 27.23 59.03 -20.65
N ASP A 325 26.80 59.83 -19.67
CA ASP A 325 25.58 59.89 -18.89
C ASP A 325 24.36 60.36 -19.69
N HIS A 326 23.17 60.12 -19.16
CA HIS A 326 22.19 61.18 -18.97
C HIS A 326 21.13 60.78 -17.92
N GLU A 327 21.18 61.42 -16.76
CA GLU A 327 20.07 61.55 -15.80
C GLU A 327 19.00 62.55 -16.30
N LEU A 328 17.78 62.44 -15.76
CA LEU A 328 16.86 63.52 -15.27
C LEU A 328 15.57 62.81 -14.76
N ARG A 329 15.25 62.76 -13.44
CA ARG A 329 14.48 63.74 -12.61
C ARG A 329 13.14 64.14 -13.25
N GLN A 330 11.94 64.16 -12.65
CA GLN A 330 11.33 64.40 -11.32
C GLN A 330 9.90 63.76 -11.39
N GLY A 331 9.18 63.34 -10.35
CA GLY A 331 8.78 64.03 -9.11
C GLY A 331 7.27 64.35 -9.15
N GLY A 332 6.48 63.94 -8.14
CA GLY A 332 5.09 64.40 -7.99
C GLY A 332 4.18 63.52 -7.12
N ARG A 333 4.11 63.83 -5.81
CA ARG A 333 3.04 63.41 -4.88
C ARG A 333 1.86 64.42 -4.97
N GLY A 334 0.64 63.94 -4.74
CA GLY A 334 -0.54 64.76 -4.43
C GLY A 334 -1.64 63.95 -3.72
N ASN A 335 -1.93 64.31 -2.46
CA ASN A 335 -2.98 63.79 -1.57
C ASN A 335 -4.35 64.45 -1.84
N LEU A 336 -5.45 63.80 -1.41
CA LEU A 336 -6.62 64.30 -0.63
C LEU A 336 -7.83 63.33 -0.83
N LYS A 337 -8.24 62.55 0.19
CA LYS A 337 -9.33 62.78 1.20
C LYS A 337 -10.76 62.57 0.65
N GLU A 338 -11.44 61.48 1.04
CA GLU A 338 -12.38 61.30 2.19
C GLU A 338 -13.87 61.43 1.76
N ASP A 339 -14.62 60.33 1.91
CA ASP A 339 -15.82 60.18 2.78
C ASP A 339 -17.10 59.54 2.15
N LYS A 340 -17.67 58.61 2.94
CA LYS A 340 -19.08 58.11 3.07
C LYS A 340 -19.86 57.49 1.90
N GLY A 341 -20.49 56.35 2.23
CA GLY A 341 -21.92 56.16 1.93
C GLY A 341 -22.37 54.80 1.38
N SER A 342 -22.91 53.98 2.28
CA SER A 342 -23.70 52.76 2.08
C SER A 342 -24.91 52.85 1.10
N TRP A 343 -25.25 51.68 0.54
CA TRP A 343 -26.58 51.15 0.14
C TRP A 343 -27.02 51.17 -1.34
N SER A 344 -26.88 49.99 -1.95
CA SER A 344 -27.90 49.22 -2.70
C SER A 344 -29.03 49.97 -3.40
N HIS A 345 -29.11 49.85 -4.74
CA HIS A 345 -30.33 49.55 -5.50
C HIS A 345 -29.99 49.24 -6.97
N LYS A 346 -30.61 48.19 -7.55
CA LYS A 346 -30.60 47.87 -8.99
C LYS A 346 -31.31 48.97 -9.81
N PRO A 347 -30.80 49.34 -10.99
CA PRO A 347 -31.65 49.35 -12.21
C PRO A 347 -30.88 48.87 -13.46
N SER A 348 -31.43 47.95 -14.26
CA SER A 348 -32.20 48.22 -15.50
C SER A 348 -31.36 48.89 -16.60
N GLN A 349 -30.84 48.09 -17.54
CA GLN A 349 -30.14 48.54 -18.74
C GLN A 349 -31.13 48.86 -19.87
N MET A 350 -31.04 50.08 -20.42
CA MET A 350 -31.68 50.47 -21.67
C MET A 350 -30.76 50.17 -22.86
N LEU A 351 -31.39 49.70 -23.93
CA LEU A 351 -30.84 49.40 -25.26
C LEU A 351 -30.46 50.66 -26.04
N LEU A 352 -29.32 50.60 -26.75
CA LEU A 352 -29.00 51.26 -28.03
C LEU A 352 -27.63 50.67 -28.44
N GLY A 353 -27.40 50.00 -29.56
CA GLY A 353 -28.00 50.06 -30.89
C GLY A 353 -26.85 50.33 -31.88
N GLY A 354 -26.45 49.35 -32.69
CA GLY A 354 -25.42 49.54 -33.72
C GLY A 354 -24.78 48.25 -34.24
N ASN A 355 -25.28 47.78 -35.40
CA ASN A 355 -24.87 46.58 -36.11
C ASN A 355 -23.41 46.60 -36.60
N THR A 356 -22.64 45.58 -36.24
CA THR A 356 -21.71 44.90 -37.16
C THR A 356 -21.48 43.46 -36.65
N LEU A 357 -21.60 42.50 -37.56
CA LEU A 357 -21.61 41.04 -37.33
C LEU A 357 -20.52 40.57 -36.35
N CYS A 358 -20.94 40.03 -35.19
CA CYS A 358 -20.07 39.38 -34.21
C CYS A 358 -20.54 37.94 -33.98
N HIS A 359 -19.63 36.99 -34.17
CA HIS A 359 -19.78 35.60 -33.74
C HIS A 359 -20.07 35.53 -32.22
N PRO A 360 -21.08 34.76 -31.75
CA PRO A 360 -21.34 34.63 -30.32
C PRO A 360 -20.26 33.78 -29.64
N SER A 361 -19.73 34.32 -28.55
CA SER A 361 -18.77 33.70 -27.63
C SER A 361 -19.42 32.55 -26.84
N TRP A 362 -19.27 31.30 -27.31
CA TRP A 362 -19.51 30.09 -26.50
C TRP A 362 -18.25 29.73 -25.69
N ARG A 363 -17.85 30.67 -24.83
CA ARG A 363 -16.93 30.44 -23.72
C ARG A 363 -17.70 30.79 -22.46
N SER A 364 -17.76 29.85 -21.52
CA SER A 364 -18.40 29.98 -20.21
C SER A 364 -18.34 31.41 -19.66
N SER A 365 -19.52 31.97 -19.35
CA SER A 365 -19.66 33.28 -18.72
C SER A 365 -19.03 33.27 -17.32
N GLU A 366 -17.90 33.95 -17.15
CA GLU A 366 -17.41 34.45 -15.85
C GLU A 366 -17.31 35.96 -16.02
N SER A 367 -18.38 36.70 -15.70
CA SER A 367 -18.37 38.16 -15.69
C SER A 367 -17.80 38.68 -14.37
N GLU A 368 -16.48 38.59 -14.23
CA GLU A 368 -15.71 39.53 -13.41
C GLU A 368 -14.76 40.26 -14.38
N TYR A 369 -14.39 41.51 -14.08
CA TYR A 369 -13.53 42.41 -14.87
C TYR A 369 -14.24 43.30 -15.90
N SER A 370 -14.63 44.49 -15.45
CA SER A 370 -14.64 45.71 -16.25
C SER A 370 -13.30 46.45 -16.11
N ASP A 371 -12.90 47.07 -17.23
CA ASP A 371 -11.98 48.19 -17.43
C ASP A 371 -10.46 47.97 -17.63
N THR A 372 -10.02 48.38 -18.83
CA THR A 372 -8.68 48.80 -19.32
C THR A 372 -7.52 47.80 -19.26
N GLU A 373 -7.06 47.31 -20.43
CA GLU A 373 -5.80 46.58 -20.78
C GLU A 373 -5.34 45.37 -19.93
N GLY A 374 -5.74 45.25 -18.66
CA GLY A 374 -5.49 44.13 -17.77
C GLY A 374 -6.31 42.88 -18.10
N GLY A 375 -7.43 43.02 -18.82
CA GLY A 375 -8.30 41.89 -19.16
C GLY A 375 -7.64 40.83 -20.04
N PHE A 376 -6.91 41.23 -21.09
CA PHE A 376 -6.21 40.29 -21.98
C PHE A 376 -5.07 39.57 -21.25
N ASN A 377 -4.24 40.31 -20.51
CA ASN A 377 -3.12 39.75 -19.75
C ASN A 377 -3.60 38.84 -18.60
N ALA A 378 -4.69 39.20 -17.91
CA ALA A 378 -5.31 38.35 -16.89
C ALA A 378 -5.88 37.06 -17.50
N LYS A 379 -6.59 37.17 -18.63
CA LYS A 379 -7.11 36.02 -19.38
C LYS A 379 -5.98 35.11 -19.87
N LEU A 380 -4.89 35.67 -20.37
CA LEU A 380 -3.72 34.90 -20.79
C LEU A 380 -3.08 34.15 -19.61
N ARG A 381 -2.87 34.82 -18.46
CA ARG A 381 -2.36 34.18 -17.23
C ARG A 381 -3.25 33.04 -16.75
N LEU A 382 -4.57 33.19 -16.84
CA LEU A 382 -5.53 32.14 -16.52
C LEU A 382 -5.37 30.92 -17.43
N TYR A 383 -5.23 31.14 -18.74
CA TYR A 383 -5.04 30.06 -19.72
C TYR A 383 -3.69 29.36 -19.53
N GLN A 384 -2.62 30.11 -19.28
CA GLN A 384 -1.31 29.56 -18.95
C GLN A 384 -1.34 28.74 -17.65
N MET A 385 -2.07 29.21 -16.62
CA MET A 385 -2.30 28.47 -15.38
C MET A 385 -3.02 27.14 -15.63
N ARG A 386 -4.06 27.13 -16.49
CA ARG A 386 -4.77 25.90 -16.88
C ARG A 386 -3.89 24.90 -17.63
N ILE A 387 -2.92 25.37 -18.43
CA ILE A 387 -1.92 24.48 -19.06
C ILE A 387 -1.05 23.82 -17.99
N ARG A 388 -0.51 24.60 -17.05
CA ARG A 388 0.32 24.04 -15.96
C ARG A 388 -0.48 23.03 -15.13
N GLN A 389 -1.73 23.36 -14.80
CA GLN A 389 -2.64 22.46 -14.09
C GLN A 389 -2.94 21.19 -14.88
N GLY A 390 -3.29 21.31 -16.16
CA GLY A 390 -3.56 20.18 -17.05
C GLY A 390 -2.35 19.25 -17.18
N SER A 391 -1.15 19.82 -17.26
CA SER A 391 0.09 19.04 -17.30
C SER A 391 0.32 18.21 -16.04
N LEU A 392 0.02 18.76 -14.86
CA LEU A 392 0.14 18.03 -13.59
C LEU A 392 -0.92 16.93 -13.46
N HIS A 393 -2.14 17.18 -13.94
CA HIS A 393 -3.20 16.17 -13.98
C HIS A 393 -2.87 15.02 -14.94
N CYS A 394 -2.32 15.31 -16.12
CA CYS A 394 -1.80 14.27 -17.02
C CYS A 394 -0.69 13.45 -16.35
N PHE A 395 0.22 14.11 -15.63
CA PHE A 395 1.30 13.42 -14.94
C PHE A 395 0.75 12.50 -13.82
N LEU A 396 -0.25 12.97 -13.07
CA LEU A 396 -0.91 12.13 -12.07
C LEU A 396 -1.60 10.90 -12.70
N SER A 397 -2.27 11.07 -13.85
CA SER A 397 -2.84 9.95 -14.60
C SER A 397 -1.77 8.98 -15.11
N LEU A 398 -0.62 9.49 -15.57
CA LEU A 398 0.52 8.68 -16.00
C LEU A 398 1.08 7.82 -14.86
N ILE A 399 1.20 8.37 -13.65
CA ILE A 399 1.69 7.62 -12.48
C ILE A 399 0.79 6.43 -12.16
N LYS A 400 -0.52 6.54 -12.41
CA LYS A 400 -1.49 5.47 -12.12
C LYS A 400 -1.41 4.30 -13.11
N CYS A 401 -0.91 4.50 -14.33
CA CYS A 401 -0.90 3.48 -15.37
C CYS A 401 0.49 2.90 -15.69
N VAL A 402 1.58 3.52 -15.22
CA VAL A 402 2.96 3.07 -15.42
C VAL A 402 3.46 2.31 -14.18
N ASP A 403 4.27 1.27 -14.38
CA ASP A 403 4.93 0.55 -13.29
C ASP A 403 5.82 1.48 -12.46
N LYS A 404 5.69 1.43 -11.13
CA LYS A 404 6.45 2.28 -10.20
C LYS A 404 7.97 2.11 -10.35
N ARG A 405 8.46 0.91 -10.67
CA ARG A 405 9.89 0.64 -10.90
C ARG A 405 10.42 1.43 -12.10
N LEU A 406 9.64 1.50 -13.18
CA LEU A 406 9.99 2.28 -14.37
C LEU A 406 9.99 3.78 -14.06
N LEU A 407 8.95 4.28 -13.39
CA LEU A 407 8.86 5.69 -12.98
C LEU A 407 9.99 6.10 -12.05
N PHE A 408 10.43 5.21 -11.15
CA PHE A 408 11.53 5.50 -10.23
C PHE A 408 12.86 5.77 -10.97
N GLY A 409 13.04 5.22 -12.17
CA GLY A 409 14.18 5.57 -13.04
C GLY A 409 14.21 7.06 -13.40
N TYR A 410 13.07 7.75 -13.42
CA TYR A 410 12.95 9.19 -13.72
C TYR A 410 12.97 10.08 -12.47
N TRP A 411 13.20 9.53 -11.29
CA TRP A 411 13.14 10.26 -10.00
C TRP A 411 13.94 11.57 -10.02
N SER A 412 15.20 11.52 -10.44
CA SER A 412 16.12 12.67 -10.48
C SER A 412 15.69 13.78 -11.44
N ALA A 413 14.78 13.49 -12.38
CA ALA A 413 14.25 14.49 -13.28
C ALA A 413 13.14 15.34 -12.63
N PHE A 414 12.44 14.84 -11.61
CA PHE A 414 11.29 15.52 -11.01
C PHE A 414 11.48 15.92 -9.55
N VAL A 415 12.45 15.30 -8.87
CA VAL A 415 12.82 15.57 -7.48
C VAL A 415 14.24 16.15 -7.45
N PRO A 416 14.49 17.25 -6.72
CA PRO A 416 15.83 17.84 -6.64
C PRO A 416 16.84 16.87 -6.00
N GLY A 417 18.08 16.89 -6.50
CA GLY A 417 19.23 16.18 -5.92
C GLY A 417 20.12 17.10 -5.08
N ALA A 418 21.35 16.66 -4.81
CA ALA A 418 22.36 17.55 -4.21
C ALA A 418 22.58 18.78 -5.12
N PRO A 419 22.72 20.00 -4.57
CA PRO A 419 22.95 21.19 -5.37
C PRO A 419 24.24 21.01 -6.18
N SER A 420 24.13 21.05 -7.51
CA SER A 420 25.30 21.04 -8.39
C SER A 420 26.05 22.36 -8.18
N VAL A 421 27.27 22.27 -7.68
CA VAL A 421 28.14 23.44 -7.49
C VAL A 421 28.33 24.12 -8.86
N GLY A 422 27.79 25.33 -9.01
CA GLY A 422 27.95 26.17 -10.21
C GLY A 422 26.93 25.97 -11.34
N GLY A 423 25.89 25.13 -11.18
CA GLY A 423 24.83 24.95 -12.18
C GLY A 423 23.54 25.74 -11.87
N PRO A 424 22.68 26.04 -12.88
CA PRO A 424 21.35 26.59 -12.62
C PRO A 424 20.51 25.60 -11.78
N PRO A 425 19.62 26.08 -10.89
CA PRO A 425 18.80 25.22 -10.05
C PRO A 425 17.92 24.30 -10.91
N SER A 426 17.95 23.00 -10.63
CA SER A 426 17.16 22.02 -11.36
C SER A 426 15.66 22.28 -11.15
N LEU A 427 14.95 22.59 -12.24
CA LEU A 427 13.49 22.68 -12.25
C LEU A 427 12.86 21.35 -11.83
N SER A 428 12.08 21.36 -10.75
CA SER A 428 11.48 20.18 -10.12
C SER A 428 10.04 20.44 -9.70
N LEU A 429 9.32 19.40 -9.26
CA LEU A 429 7.97 19.57 -8.70
C LEU A 429 7.98 20.56 -7.52
N LEU A 430 9.02 20.52 -6.67
CA LEU A 430 9.16 21.46 -5.55
C LEU A 430 9.29 22.92 -6.00
N THR A 431 9.84 23.17 -7.19
CA THR A 431 9.87 24.52 -7.76
C THR A 431 8.46 25.04 -8.02
N VAL A 432 7.57 24.19 -8.56
CA VAL A 432 6.15 24.55 -8.77
C VAL A 432 5.46 24.79 -7.42
N VAL A 433 5.69 23.91 -6.44
CA VAL A 433 5.14 24.05 -5.09
C VAL A 433 5.55 25.36 -4.42
N LEU A 434 6.81 25.79 -4.56
CA LEU A 434 7.32 26.98 -3.87
C LEU A 434 7.11 28.30 -4.64
N LYS A 435 6.92 28.25 -5.96
CA LYS A 435 6.97 29.45 -6.81
C LYS A 435 5.73 29.72 -7.64
N ASP A 436 4.82 28.75 -7.83
CA ASP A 436 3.63 29.01 -8.65
C ASP A 436 2.64 29.95 -7.91
N PRO A 437 2.14 31.02 -8.57
CA PRO A 437 1.19 31.93 -7.95
C PRO A 437 -0.17 31.28 -7.64
N SER A 438 -0.57 30.26 -8.42
CA SER A 438 -1.88 29.62 -8.28
C SER A 438 -1.87 28.51 -7.23
N PRO A 439 -2.70 28.58 -6.17
CA PRO A 439 -2.81 27.50 -5.18
C PRO A 439 -3.28 26.17 -5.81
N LYS A 440 -4.05 26.23 -6.91
CA LYS A 440 -4.52 25.04 -7.63
C LYS A 440 -3.37 24.29 -8.33
N VAL A 441 -2.40 25.02 -8.89
CA VAL A 441 -1.24 24.43 -9.54
C VAL A 441 -0.26 23.88 -8.50
N ARG A 442 -0.03 24.61 -7.40
CA ARG A 442 0.74 24.10 -6.25
C ARG A 442 0.15 22.79 -5.70
N ALA A 443 -1.17 22.75 -5.50
CA ALA A 443 -1.88 21.55 -5.07
C ALA A 443 -1.73 20.38 -6.06
N GLY A 444 -1.83 20.63 -7.37
CA GLY A 444 -1.60 19.60 -8.39
C GLY A 444 -0.18 19.03 -8.34
N SER A 445 0.83 19.86 -8.09
CA SER A 445 2.22 19.42 -7.97
C SER A 445 2.45 18.57 -6.72
N LEU A 446 1.84 18.95 -5.60
CA LEU A 446 1.85 18.15 -4.36
C LEU A 446 1.16 16.80 -4.52
N GLN A 447 0.07 16.72 -5.30
CA GLN A 447 -0.61 15.46 -5.60
C GLN A 447 0.27 14.52 -6.44
N VAL A 448 0.94 15.04 -7.46
CA VAL A 448 1.92 14.28 -8.25
C VAL A 448 3.05 13.76 -7.36
N LEU A 449 3.63 14.63 -6.53
CA LEU A 449 4.71 14.25 -5.61
C LEU A 449 4.24 13.21 -4.59
N SER A 450 3.03 13.36 -4.04
CA SER A 450 2.43 12.40 -3.11
C SER A 450 2.23 11.03 -3.77
N ALA A 451 1.80 10.99 -5.03
CA ALA A 451 1.63 9.75 -5.79
C ALA A 451 2.97 9.07 -6.14
N LEU A 452 4.04 9.84 -6.36
CA LEU A 452 5.40 9.30 -6.52
C LEU A 452 5.94 8.69 -5.21
N LEU A 453 5.62 9.29 -4.07
CA LEU A 453 6.07 8.84 -2.74
C LEU A 453 5.26 7.66 -2.21
N GLU A 454 3.96 7.60 -2.50
CA GLU A 454 3.06 6.58 -1.98
C GLU A 454 3.55 5.16 -2.37
N GLY A 455 3.82 4.31 -1.38
CA GLY A 455 4.30 2.94 -1.59
C GLY A 455 5.71 2.85 -2.19
N SER A 456 6.53 3.90 -2.08
CA SER A 456 7.90 3.94 -2.60
C SER A 456 8.98 3.46 -1.62
N ARG A 457 8.60 3.03 -0.40
CA ARG A 457 9.50 2.59 0.69
C ARG A 457 10.59 1.63 0.23
N LEU A 458 10.29 0.65 -0.62
CA LEU A 458 11.28 -0.31 -1.12
C LEU A 458 12.34 0.35 -2.01
N PHE A 459 11.93 1.29 -2.87
CA PHE A 459 12.83 2.02 -3.76
C PHE A 459 13.68 3.06 -3.01
N LEU A 460 13.10 3.67 -1.97
CA LEU A 460 13.77 4.64 -1.10
C LEU A 460 14.66 3.99 -0.03
N SER A 461 14.50 2.69 0.22
CA SER A 461 15.24 1.97 1.27
C SER A 461 16.76 2.04 1.10
N ALA A 462 17.26 2.22 -0.13
CA ALA A 462 18.68 2.33 -0.45
C ALA A 462 19.31 3.69 -0.08
N ALA A 463 18.52 4.68 0.34
CA ALA A 463 19.04 5.97 0.79
C ALA A 463 19.87 5.80 2.06
N GLU A 464 21.11 6.28 2.05
CA GLU A 464 22.03 6.18 3.19
C GLU A 464 23.06 7.32 3.18
N ASP A 465 23.30 7.91 4.34
CA ASP A 465 24.31 8.95 4.56
C ASP A 465 25.03 8.86 5.93
N ILE A 466 24.81 7.80 6.72
CA ILE A 466 25.36 7.66 8.08
C ILE A 466 26.86 7.29 8.09
N ASN A 467 27.42 6.75 7.00
CA ASN A 467 28.79 6.21 7.01
C ASN A 467 29.61 6.51 5.74
N THR A 468 29.28 7.54 4.94
CA THR A 468 30.04 7.84 3.72
C THR A 468 31.28 8.68 4.04
N PRO A 469 32.51 8.11 4.06
CA PRO A 469 33.73 8.92 3.99
C PRO A 469 33.66 9.78 2.71
N ARG A 470 34.33 10.93 2.70
CA ARG A 470 34.44 11.81 1.51
C ARG A 470 35.08 11.04 0.34
N GLN A 471 34.27 10.32 -0.42
CA GLN A 471 34.67 9.66 -1.66
C GLN A 471 34.67 10.69 -2.80
N ALA A 472 35.54 10.50 -3.80
CA ALA A 472 35.66 11.39 -4.95
C ALA A 472 34.43 11.35 -5.90
N PHE A 473 33.47 10.45 -5.67
CA PHE A 473 32.21 10.36 -6.41
C PHE A 473 31.02 10.24 -5.45
N THR A 474 29.88 10.82 -5.81
CA THR A 474 28.63 10.69 -5.06
C THR A 474 27.91 9.40 -5.45
N SER A 475 27.70 8.49 -4.51
CA SER A 475 26.95 7.26 -4.75
C SER A 475 25.46 7.54 -5.04
N PHE A 476 24.78 6.57 -5.66
CA PHE A 476 23.32 6.62 -5.85
C PHE A 476 22.58 6.74 -4.50
N SER A 477 23.01 5.98 -3.49
CA SER A 477 22.46 6.03 -2.12
C SER A 477 22.60 7.40 -1.47
N ALA A 478 23.75 8.06 -1.62
CA ALA A 478 23.98 9.41 -1.09
C ALA A 478 23.18 10.49 -1.85
N THR A 479 23.02 10.32 -3.17
CA THR A 479 22.19 11.21 -3.98
C THR A 479 20.72 11.11 -3.57
N LEU A 480 20.22 9.89 -3.34
CA LEU A 480 18.86 9.63 -2.89
C LEU A 480 18.61 10.19 -1.48
N ALA A 481 19.57 10.00 -0.56
CA ALA A 481 19.53 10.62 0.77
C ALA A 481 19.45 12.16 0.67
N SER A 482 20.25 12.78 -0.22
CA SER A 482 20.20 14.22 -0.44
C SER A 482 18.85 14.69 -0.99
N SER A 483 18.24 13.94 -1.91
CA SER A 483 16.90 14.24 -2.42
C SER A 483 15.85 14.20 -1.31
N LEU A 484 15.91 13.22 -0.40
CA LEU A 484 14.98 13.11 0.72
C LEU A 484 15.12 14.29 1.71
N ARG A 485 16.36 14.72 2.00
CA ARG A 485 16.59 15.90 2.84
C ARG A 485 16.04 17.18 2.21
N GLU A 486 16.23 17.35 0.90
CA GLU A 486 15.73 18.52 0.17
C GLU A 486 14.20 18.51 0.05
N LEU A 487 13.59 17.34 -0.08
CA LEU A 487 12.13 17.15 0.02
C LEU A 487 11.59 17.60 1.37
N HIS A 488 12.21 17.14 2.47
CA HIS A 488 11.85 17.58 3.82
C HIS A 488 11.94 19.10 3.97
N ARG A 489 13.07 19.69 3.58
CA ARG A 489 13.31 21.13 3.67
C ARG A 489 12.28 21.93 2.87
N SER A 490 12.07 21.58 1.61
CA SER A 490 11.18 22.31 0.71
C SER A 490 9.70 22.19 1.09
N LEU A 491 9.25 21.01 1.53
CA LEU A 491 7.88 20.83 1.97
C LEU A 491 7.60 21.59 3.28
N LEU A 492 8.59 21.71 4.18
CA LEU A 492 8.45 22.55 5.37
C LEU A 492 8.34 24.03 5.03
N LEU A 493 9.13 24.51 4.07
CA LEU A 493 8.99 25.88 3.55
C LEU A 493 7.61 26.11 2.92
N ALA A 494 7.11 25.13 2.15
CA ALA A 494 5.77 25.19 1.58
C ALA A 494 4.68 25.22 2.66
N LEU A 495 4.82 24.42 3.72
CA LEU A 495 3.88 24.38 4.85
C LEU A 495 3.76 25.76 5.51
N MET A 496 4.90 26.42 5.75
CA MET A 496 4.95 27.74 6.40
C MET A 496 4.44 28.89 5.51
N ALA A 497 4.58 28.77 4.20
CA ALA A 497 4.22 29.83 3.25
C ALA A 497 2.78 29.71 2.71
N GLU A 498 2.14 28.54 2.80
CA GLU A 498 0.84 28.30 2.19
C GLU A 498 -0.32 28.91 3.00
N SER A 499 -1.21 29.62 2.30
CA SER A 499 -2.38 30.28 2.89
C SER A 499 -3.71 29.62 2.52
N SER A 500 -3.74 28.84 1.43
CA SER A 500 -4.93 28.11 0.98
C SER A 500 -5.15 26.85 1.82
N PRO A 501 -6.27 26.69 2.56
CA PRO A 501 -6.52 25.49 3.38
C PRO A 501 -6.52 24.19 2.57
N GLN A 502 -7.02 24.23 1.33
CA GLN A 502 -7.05 23.06 0.44
C GLN A 502 -5.63 22.66 0.01
N THR A 503 -4.76 23.64 -0.27
CA THR A 503 -3.37 23.36 -0.65
C THR A 503 -2.54 22.96 0.56
N LEU A 504 -2.77 23.60 1.70
CA LEU A 504 -2.15 23.26 2.99
C LEU A 504 -2.42 21.79 3.36
N THR A 505 -3.65 21.32 3.18
CA THR A 505 -4.03 19.91 3.31
C THR A 505 -3.18 19.00 2.42
N GLN A 506 -2.90 19.40 1.17
CA GLN A 506 -2.03 18.62 0.27
C GLN A 506 -0.56 18.64 0.69
N VAL A 507 -0.05 19.76 1.22
CA VAL A 507 1.33 19.84 1.74
C VAL A 507 1.51 18.86 2.89
N ILE A 508 0.57 18.86 3.84
CA ILE A 508 0.61 17.98 5.01
C ILE A 508 0.52 16.50 4.61
N LYS A 509 -0.37 16.16 3.66
CA LYS A 509 -0.47 14.79 3.11
C LYS A 509 0.82 14.35 2.41
N CYS A 510 1.44 15.25 1.63
CA CYS A 510 2.71 14.97 0.98
C CYS A 510 3.83 14.71 1.99
N LEU A 511 3.90 15.50 3.08
CA LEU A 511 4.79 15.26 4.21
C LEU A 511 4.54 13.90 4.87
N ALA A 512 3.29 13.49 5.06
CA ALA A 512 2.97 12.19 5.65
C ALA A 512 3.43 11.02 4.76
N HIS A 513 3.28 11.15 3.43
CA HIS A 513 3.82 10.18 2.48
C HIS A 513 5.35 10.15 2.49
N LEU A 514 6.01 11.32 2.60
CA LEU A 514 7.47 11.37 2.73
C LEU A 514 7.94 10.66 4.00
N VAL A 515 7.30 10.95 5.13
CA VAL A 515 7.65 10.37 6.44
C VAL A 515 7.48 8.86 6.46
N SER A 516 6.37 8.35 5.93
CA SER A 516 6.09 6.90 5.92
C SER A 516 7.04 6.08 5.03
N ASN A 517 7.69 6.70 4.04
CA ASN A 517 8.54 5.99 3.07
C ASN A 517 10.05 6.24 3.24
N THR A 518 10.46 7.16 4.11
CA THR A 518 11.87 7.55 4.32
C THR A 518 12.57 6.64 5.34
N PRO A 519 13.74 6.02 5.05
CA PRO A 519 14.46 5.15 5.99
C PRO A 519 15.31 5.94 7.01
N TYR A 520 14.68 6.59 8.00
CA TYR A 520 15.34 7.43 9.01
C TYR A 520 16.50 6.76 9.75
N HIS A 521 16.45 5.45 10.01
CA HIS A 521 17.56 4.72 10.66
C HIS A 521 18.86 4.69 9.84
N ARG A 522 18.81 5.03 8.54
CA ARG A 522 19.98 5.09 7.63
C ARG A 522 20.38 6.52 7.27
N LEU A 523 19.63 7.50 7.77
CA LEU A 523 19.81 8.92 7.48
C LEU A 523 20.33 9.71 8.69
N GLN A 524 21.00 10.83 8.46
CA GLN A 524 21.40 11.74 9.53
C GLN A 524 20.17 12.21 10.32
N PRO A 525 20.23 12.21 11.67
CA PRO A 525 19.11 12.60 12.52
C PRO A 525 18.77 14.09 12.37
N GLY A 526 17.55 14.48 12.75
CA GLY A 526 17.12 15.88 12.75
C GLY A 526 16.14 16.26 11.64
N LEU A 527 15.66 15.31 10.85
CA LEU A 527 14.66 15.54 9.80
C LEU A 527 13.22 15.58 10.35
N LEU A 528 12.94 14.89 11.46
CA LEU A 528 11.60 14.77 12.03
C LEU A 528 11.27 15.91 12.99
N SER A 529 12.26 16.42 13.73
CA SER A 529 12.10 17.49 14.73
C SER A 529 11.52 18.79 14.15
N PRO A 530 11.94 19.29 12.97
CA PRO A 530 11.33 20.47 12.37
C PRO A 530 9.87 20.23 11.94
N VAL A 531 9.56 19.03 11.43
CA VAL A 531 8.19 18.66 11.05
C VAL A 531 7.28 18.65 12.27
N TRP A 532 7.74 18.02 13.36
CA TRP A 532 7.04 17.97 14.65
C TRP A 532 6.71 19.37 15.20
N LYS A 533 7.69 20.29 15.18
CA LYS A 533 7.50 21.67 15.66
C LYS A 533 6.50 22.46 14.81
N HIS A 534 6.64 22.40 13.49
CA HIS A 534 5.81 23.23 12.60
C HIS A 534 4.38 22.71 12.43
N ILE A 535 4.12 21.41 12.57
CA ILE A 535 2.76 20.87 12.44
C ILE A 535 1.87 21.21 13.64
N GLN A 536 2.46 21.45 14.82
CA GLN A 536 1.72 21.67 16.08
C GLN A 536 0.68 22.80 15.99
N GLN A 537 0.99 23.90 15.31
CA GLN A 537 0.07 25.04 15.15
C GLN A 537 -1.18 24.73 14.31
N TYR A 538 -1.13 23.71 13.44
CA TYR A 538 -2.22 23.38 12.52
C TYR A 538 -3.24 22.40 13.11
N VAL A 539 -2.96 21.79 14.27
CA VAL A 539 -3.89 20.85 14.92
C VAL A 539 -5.17 21.53 15.40
N ARG A 540 -5.10 22.83 15.70
CA ARG A 540 -6.24 23.68 16.09
C ARG A 540 -6.73 24.60 14.95
N HIS A 541 -6.39 24.28 13.70
CA HIS A 541 -6.77 25.09 12.54
C HIS A 541 -8.30 25.15 12.36
N ARG A 542 -8.83 26.23 11.74
CA ARG A 542 -10.28 26.40 11.52
C ARG A 542 -10.91 25.34 10.60
N ASP A 543 -10.17 24.93 9.57
CA ASP A 543 -10.60 23.92 8.60
C ASP A 543 -10.38 22.50 9.14
N VAL A 544 -11.45 21.68 9.13
CA VAL A 544 -11.45 20.31 9.63
C VAL A 544 -10.47 19.41 8.86
N ASN A 545 -10.33 19.58 7.55
CA ASN A 545 -9.43 18.75 6.73
C ASN A 545 -7.95 18.99 7.06
N VAL A 546 -7.62 20.24 7.39
CA VAL A 546 -6.26 20.61 7.84
C VAL A 546 -5.96 19.96 9.19
N ARG A 547 -6.92 19.98 10.14
CA ARG A 547 -6.77 19.34 11.45
C ARG A 547 -6.60 17.83 11.33
N VAL A 548 -7.47 17.18 10.56
CA VAL A 548 -7.40 15.73 10.28
C VAL A 548 -6.04 15.40 9.67
N SER A 549 -5.64 16.10 8.61
CA SER A 549 -4.33 15.83 7.96
C SER A 549 -3.15 16.07 8.91
N SER A 550 -3.25 17.05 9.81
CA SER A 550 -2.22 17.34 10.82
C SER A 550 -2.07 16.20 11.82
N LEU A 551 -3.20 15.66 12.31
CA LEU A 551 -3.20 14.48 13.16
C LEU A 551 -2.69 13.24 12.41
N THR A 552 -3.05 13.06 11.13
CA THR A 552 -2.48 11.99 10.28
C THR A 552 -0.96 12.13 10.17
N LEU A 553 -0.44 13.34 9.96
CA LEU A 553 1.01 13.57 9.94
C LEU A 553 1.66 13.23 11.29
N LEU A 554 1.05 13.61 12.40
CA LEU A 554 1.54 13.23 13.74
C LEU A 554 1.49 11.70 13.96
N GLY A 555 0.43 11.02 13.54
CA GLY A 555 0.33 9.55 13.61
C GLY A 555 1.39 8.85 12.74
N THR A 556 1.64 9.36 11.53
CA THR A 556 2.71 8.86 10.64
C THR A 556 4.11 9.12 11.19
N LEU A 557 4.36 10.25 11.85
CA LEU A 557 5.62 10.52 12.56
C LEU A 557 5.85 9.50 13.67
N VAL A 558 4.83 9.24 14.49
CA VAL A 558 4.92 8.29 15.60
C VAL A 558 5.13 6.85 15.09
N SER A 559 4.40 6.44 14.04
CA SER A 559 4.47 5.07 13.52
C SER A 559 5.65 4.79 12.58
N ALA A 560 6.29 5.81 12.00
CA ALA A 560 7.40 5.64 11.08
C ALA A 560 8.58 4.96 11.78
N GLN A 561 8.84 3.68 11.48
CA GLN A 561 9.93 2.88 12.04
C GLN A 561 9.98 2.88 13.58
N ALA A 562 8.82 2.91 14.24
CA ALA A 562 8.76 2.93 15.71
C ALA A 562 9.44 1.68 16.34
N PRO A 563 10.18 1.83 17.46
CA PRO A 563 10.53 3.10 18.11
C PRO A 563 11.65 3.85 17.38
N GLN A 564 11.45 5.14 17.07
CA GLN A 564 12.49 6.01 16.53
C GLN A 564 13.11 6.87 17.64
N PRO A 565 14.45 6.91 17.78
CA PRO A 565 15.12 7.67 18.84
C PRO A 565 14.78 9.16 18.85
N GLU A 566 14.69 9.78 17.67
CA GLU A 566 14.35 11.21 17.54
C GLU A 566 12.91 11.49 18.03
N ILE A 567 11.95 10.64 17.67
CA ILE A 567 10.56 10.77 18.14
C ILE A 567 10.45 10.50 19.64
N GLN A 568 11.19 9.52 20.16
CA GLN A 568 11.22 9.22 21.60
C GLN A 568 11.62 10.45 22.42
N LEU A 569 12.65 11.17 21.98
CA LEU A 569 13.08 12.43 22.60
C LEU A 569 12.02 13.53 22.48
N LEU A 570 11.35 13.65 21.33
CA LEU A 570 10.29 14.64 21.11
C LEU A 570 9.05 14.38 21.98
N LEU A 571 8.70 13.12 22.21
CA LEU A 571 7.58 12.74 23.07
C LEU A 571 7.83 13.07 24.55
N GLN A 572 9.10 13.11 24.98
CA GLN A 572 9.52 13.47 26.35
C GLN A 572 9.63 14.98 26.57
N GLN A 573 9.55 15.81 25.52
CA GLN A 573 9.64 17.26 25.67
C GLN A 573 8.37 17.83 26.33
N PRO A 574 8.50 18.67 27.38
CA PRO A 574 7.36 19.32 28.01
C PRO A 574 6.71 20.30 27.02
N ALA A 575 5.38 20.44 27.11
CA ALA A 575 4.60 21.35 26.28
C ALA A 575 5.02 22.82 26.49
N LYS A 576 5.95 23.34 25.68
CA LYS A 576 6.03 24.79 25.42
C LYS A 576 5.04 25.10 24.32
N MET A 577 3.77 25.32 24.67
CA MET A 577 2.88 25.99 23.72
C MET A 577 3.43 27.41 23.53
N SER A 578 4.10 27.64 22.42
CA SER A 578 4.47 28.99 21.99
C SER A 578 3.17 29.75 21.71
N GLY A 579 2.74 30.50 22.72
CA GLY A 579 1.57 31.35 22.72
C GLY A 579 1.77 32.52 23.69
N ASP A 580 2.93 33.17 23.63
CA ASP A 580 3.08 34.52 24.18
C ASP A 580 2.51 35.50 23.17
N LEU A 581 1.20 35.69 23.26
CA LEU A 581 0.57 36.99 23.08
C LEU A 581 -0.07 37.29 24.44
N GLU A 582 0.56 38.21 25.16
CA GLU A 582 0.16 38.72 26.47
C GLU A 582 -1.35 38.99 26.52
N PHE A 583 -2.08 38.30 27.39
CA PHE A 583 -3.23 38.86 28.08
C PHE A 583 -3.26 38.32 29.51
N SER A 584 -3.41 39.24 30.45
CA SER A 584 -3.13 39.12 31.87
C SER A 584 -3.85 37.94 32.55
N ARG A 585 -3.12 37.26 33.44
CA ARG A 585 -3.68 36.49 34.56
C ARG A 585 -4.45 37.45 35.46
N GLU A 586 -5.66 37.08 35.84
CA GLU A 586 -6.12 37.04 37.23
C GLU A 586 -7.53 36.41 37.31
N GLU A 587 -7.66 35.49 38.26
CA GLU A 587 -8.88 35.06 38.96
C GLU A 587 -10.13 34.68 38.15
N HIS A 588 -10.48 33.38 38.15
CA HIS A 588 -11.83 32.85 38.47
C HIS A 588 -11.88 31.33 38.23
N THR A 589 -11.26 30.56 39.13
CA THR A 589 -11.53 29.12 39.33
C THR A 589 -12.34 28.93 40.61
N GLN A 590 -13.56 29.43 40.62
CA GLN A 590 -14.59 29.05 41.59
C GLN A 590 -15.92 29.04 40.85
N ASN A 591 -16.45 27.85 40.53
CA ASN A 591 -17.91 27.58 40.51
C ASN A 591 -18.37 26.19 40.02
N TRP A 592 -17.53 25.14 39.92
CA TRP A 592 -18.04 23.79 39.56
C TRP A 592 -18.07 22.79 40.74
N ARG A 593 -18.71 23.20 41.84
CA ARG A 593 -19.23 22.29 42.87
C ARG A 593 -20.75 22.33 42.89
N GLN A 594 -21.38 21.31 42.29
CA GLN A 594 -22.77 20.79 42.44
C GLN A 594 -23.13 20.17 41.08
N GLN A 595 -23.44 18.89 40.86
CA GLN A 595 -23.82 17.68 41.61
C GLN A 595 -23.27 16.50 40.74
N SER A 596 -22.94 15.28 41.17
CA SER A 596 -23.30 14.44 42.31
C SER A 596 -22.24 13.33 42.49
N SER A 597 -21.65 13.28 43.70
CA SER A 597 -21.12 12.13 44.46
C SER A 597 -20.75 10.81 43.76
N LEU A 598 -19.44 10.49 43.73
CA LEU A 598 -18.86 9.19 44.12
C LEU A 598 -17.34 9.36 44.35
N GLU A 599 -16.98 9.24 45.63
CA GLU A 599 -15.67 8.96 46.27
C GLU A 599 -14.38 9.62 45.75
N GLU A 600 -13.82 10.47 46.63
CA GLU A 600 -12.55 11.17 46.52
C GLU A 600 -11.34 10.20 46.53
N GLY A 601 -10.52 10.27 45.49
CA GLY A 601 -9.19 9.66 45.43
C GLY A 601 -8.23 10.54 44.65
N HIS A 602 -7.46 11.38 45.37
CA HIS A 602 -6.15 11.94 44.97
C HIS A 602 -5.91 12.25 43.48
N TRP A 603 -6.48 13.34 42.95
CA TRP A 603 -6.27 13.78 41.55
C TRP A 603 -5.11 14.76 41.31
N LEU A 604 -4.10 14.78 42.16
CA LEU A 604 -2.87 15.54 41.89
C LEU A 604 -1.66 14.80 42.48
N CYS A 605 -1.06 13.90 41.70
CA CYS A 605 0.35 13.58 41.85
C CYS A 605 1.08 14.23 40.67
N GLY A 606 1.92 15.22 40.97
CA GLY A 606 2.69 15.93 39.96
C GLY A 606 3.80 15.05 39.40
N GLU A 607 3.98 15.06 38.08
CA GLU A 607 5.25 14.70 37.44
C GLU A 607 5.47 15.58 36.19
N GLU A 608 6.67 16.15 36.14
CA GLU A 608 7.27 16.81 34.98
C GLU A 608 7.36 15.83 33.78
N GLY A 609 7.22 16.31 32.54
CA GLY A 609 7.60 15.53 31.34
C GLY A 609 6.49 14.82 30.54
N ILE A 610 5.21 15.20 30.69
CA ILE A 610 4.12 14.55 29.94
C ILE A 610 4.07 15.01 28.47
N CYS A 611 3.98 14.04 27.56
CA CYS A 611 3.81 14.25 26.12
C CYS A 611 2.56 15.08 25.80
N TRP A 612 2.74 16.24 25.17
CA TRP A 612 1.63 17.11 24.77
C TRP A 612 0.68 16.45 23.77
N LEU A 613 1.18 15.58 22.90
CA LEU A 613 0.39 14.89 21.88
C LEU A 613 -0.60 13.91 22.51
N LEU A 614 -0.16 13.16 23.53
CA LEU A 614 -1.03 12.27 24.30
C LEU A 614 -2.18 13.04 24.92
N ARG A 615 -1.87 14.11 25.67
CA ARG A 615 -2.89 14.96 26.31
C ARG A 615 -3.86 15.55 25.30
N LEU A 616 -3.35 16.07 24.19
CA LEU A 616 -4.16 16.64 23.12
C LEU A 616 -5.15 15.61 22.56
N CYS A 617 -4.68 14.42 22.19
CA CYS A 617 -5.55 13.39 21.62
C CYS A 617 -6.60 12.91 22.62
N VAL A 618 -6.25 12.74 23.90
CA VAL A 618 -7.21 12.44 24.97
C VAL A 618 -8.26 13.55 25.09
N CYS A 619 -7.86 14.82 25.08
CA CYS A 619 -8.79 15.95 25.17
C CYS A 619 -9.72 16.03 23.94
N VAL A 620 -9.20 15.85 22.72
CA VAL A 620 -10.00 15.89 21.48
C VAL A 620 -11.10 14.82 21.49
N VAL A 621 -10.85 13.66 22.08
CA VAL A 621 -11.83 12.58 22.15
C VAL A 621 -12.85 12.80 23.26
N THR A 622 -12.40 13.24 24.44
CA THR A 622 -13.22 13.24 25.67
C THR A 622 -13.88 14.57 26.00
N GLN A 623 -13.32 15.71 25.57
CA GLN A 623 -13.78 17.04 25.96
C GLN A 623 -14.62 17.70 24.85
N PRO A 624 -15.66 18.48 25.20
CA PRO A 624 -16.32 19.36 24.26
C PRO A 624 -15.38 20.49 23.84
N ARG A 625 -15.55 20.99 22.61
CA ARG A 625 -14.73 22.03 22.01
C ARG A 625 -14.78 23.32 22.84
N GLU A 626 -13.61 23.80 23.26
CA GLU A 626 -13.45 25.16 23.79
C GLU A 626 -13.78 26.16 22.67
N GLY A 627 -14.93 26.83 22.77
CA GLY A 627 -15.25 27.97 21.92
C GLY A 627 -14.39 29.19 22.32
N PRO A 628 -14.09 30.11 21.39
CA PRO A 628 -13.63 31.43 21.80
C PRO A 628 -14.70 32.02 22.73
N GLN A 629 -14.29 32.46 23.92
CA GLN A 629 -15.17 33.06 24.94
C GLN A 629 -16.01 34.18 24.29
N LEU A 630 -17.28 33.88 24.02
CA LEU A 630 -18.27 34.91 23.74
C LEU A 630 -18.94 35.22 25.08
N GLU A 631 -18.69 36.43 25.58
CA GLU A 631 -19.37 36.97 26.75
C GLU A 631 -20.89 36.89 26.58
N SER A 632 -21.55 36.46 27.66
CA SER A 632 -22.95 36.71 28.03
C SER A 632 -23.98 36.79 26.90
N ASP A 633 -24.74 35.71 26.70
CA ASP A 633 -26.21 35.70 26.94
C ASP A 633 -26.93 34.62 26.13
N LYS A 634 -27.80 33.89 26.85
CA LYS A 634 -29.00 33.16 26.41
C LYS A 634 -28.81 31.81 25.69
N LEU A 635 -28.94 30.75 26.50
CA LEU A 635 -29.89 29.62 26.35
C LEU A 635 -30.39 29.29 24.92
N HIS A 636 -29.49 28.94 24.01
CA HIS A 636 -29.76 28.01 22.92
C HIS A 636 -28.51 27.15 22.72
N LEU A 637 -28.57 25.89 23.16
CA LEU A 637 -27.53 24.89 22.93
C LEU A 637 -27.38 24.67 21.40
N SER A 638 -26.42 25.36 20.78
CA SER A 638 -26.02 25.09 19.41
C SER A 638 -25.39 23.69 19.33
N PRO A 639 -25.69 22.87 18.31
CA PRO A 639 -25.09 21.53 18.11
C PRO A 639 -23.57 21.55 17.77
N ASN A 640 -22.88 22.68 17.96
CA ASN A 640 -21.49 22.92 17.54
C ASN A 640 -20.44 22.75 18.66
N LEU A 641 -20.81 22.23 19.83
CA LEU A 641 -19.88 22.03 20.95
C LEU A 641 -19.06 20.72 20.88
N LEU A 642 -19.42 19.74 20.07
CA LEU A 642 -18.64 18.50 19.96
C LEU A 642 -17.58 18.59 18.86
N GLU A 643 -16.42 17.97 19.09
CA GLU A 643 -15.41 17.80 18.05
C GLU A 643 -15.96 16.96 16.88
N PRO A 644 -15.71 17.34 15.60
CA PRO A 644 -16.19 16.59 14.46
C PRO A 644 -15.70 15.14 14.49
N PRO A 645 -16.55 14.14 14.16
CA PRO A 645 -16.16 12.73 14.19
C PRO A 645 -14.84 12.41 13.45
N PRO A 646 -14.55 12.97 12.25
CA PRO A 646 -13.28 12.73 11.57
C PRO A 646 -12.04 13.11 12.39
N VAL A 647 -12.11 14.16 13.20
CA VAL A 647 -10.99 14.62 14.05
C VAL A 647 -10.81 13.68 15.24
N LYS A 648 -11.91 13.26 15.87
CA LYS A 648 -11.90 12.29 16.97
C LYS A 648 -11.31 10.94 16.53
N LEU A 649 -11.74 10.43 15.37
CA LEU A 649 -11.25 9.17 14.81
C LEU A 649 -9.75 9.22 14.55
N GLU A 650 -9.25 10.31 13.98
CA GLU A 650 -7.82 10.46 13.73
C GLU A 650 -7.02 10.57 15.04
N ALA A 651 -7.56 11.27 16.05
CA ALA A 651 -6.94 11.32 17.38
C ALA A 651 -6.83 9.94 18.04
N LEU A 652 -7.88 9.10 17.92
CA LEU A 652 -7.85 7.71 18.40
C LEU A 652 -6.79 6.88 17.66
N GLN A 653 -6.64 7.07 16.35
CA GLN A 653 -5.58 6.40 15.60
C GLN A 653 -4.19 6.84 16.08
N VAL A 654 -3.96 8.14 16.35
CA VAL A 654 -2.70 8.62 16.92
C VAL A 654 -2.43 7.96 18.28
N LEU A 655 -3.43 7.84 19.16
CA LEU A 655 -3.30 7.13 20.44
C LEU A 655 -2.90 5.67 20.24
N ALA A 656 -3.54 4.96 19.32
CA ALA A 656 -3.19 3.57 19.01
C ALA A 656 -1.74 3.45 18.50
N HIS A 657 -1.27 4.36 17.65
CA HIS A 657 0.13 4.38 17.19
C HIS A 657 1.11 4.69 18.33
N LEU A 658 0.75 5.56 19.27
CA LEU A 658 1.56 5.86 20.46
C LEU A 658 1.70 4.64 21.36
N VAL A 659 0.60 3.92 21.60
CA VAL A 659 0.61 2.66 22.37
C VAL A 659 1.51 1.64 21.68
N LYS A 660 1.31 1.40 20.39
CA LYS A 660 2.07 0.40 19.63
C LYS A 660 3.58 0.65 19.59
N GLY A 661 4.00 1.91 19.45
CA GLY A 661 5.40 2.27 19.25
C GLY A 661 6.15 2.69 20.52
N TYR A 662 5.45 3.26 21.51
CA TYR A 662 6.04 3.96 22.64
C TYR A 662 5.31 3.69 23.96
N PHE A 663 4.71 2.51 24.13
CA PHE A 663 4.00 2.13 25.35
C PHE A 663 4.80 2.42 26.63
N CYS A 664 6.10 2.15 26.64
CA CYS A 664 6.97 2.39 27.79
C CYS A 664 6.97 3.85 28.28
N LEU A 665 6.71 4.82 27.39
CA LEU A 665 6.62 6.24 27.74
C LEU A 665 5.24 6.66 28.27
N ILE A 666 4.19 5.95 27.86
CA ILE A 666 2.79 6.33 28.14
C ILE A 666 2.08 5.36 29.09
N GLN A 667 2.75 4.29 29.53
CA GLN A 667 2.18 3.25 30.39
C GLN A 667 1.60 3.77 31.73
N GLY A 668 2.03 4.94 32.18
CA GLY A 668 1.44 5.63 33.34
C GLY A 668 -0.02 6.04 33.14
N TRP A 669 -0.47 6.16 31.89
CA TRP A 669 -1.82 6.57 31.48
C TRP A 669 -2.74 5.37 31.16
N LEU A 670 -2.39 4.16 31.59
CA LEU A 670 -3.12 2.95 31.21
C LEU A 670 -4.62 3.01 31.55
N LEU A 671 -4.96 3.50 32.75
CA LEU A 671 -6.36 3.57 33.21
C LEU A 671 -7.11 4.73 32.55
N GLU A 672 -6.44 5.85 32.30
CA GLU A 672 -6.99 7.01 31.57
C GLU A 672 -7.27 6.65 30.11
N LEU A 673 -6.37 5.92 29.45
CA LEU A 673 -6.59 5.43 28.09
C LEU A 673 -7.73 4.41 28.03
N TYR A 674 -7.91 3.59 29.07
CA TYR A 674 -9.12 2.79 29.23
C TYR A 674 -10.39 3.67 29.30
N GLN A 675 -10.40 4.74 30.10
CA GLN A 675 -11.54 5.64 30.19
C GLN A 675 -11.90 6.28 28.83
N VAL A 676 -10.88 6.63 28.04
CA VAL A 676 -11.08 7.10 26.65
C VAL A 676 -11.77 6.03 25.81
N SER A 677 -11.28 4.79 25.81
CA SER A 677 -11.91 3.68 25.10
C SER A 677 -13.33 3.40 25.58
N ALA A 678 -13.58 3.44 26.88
CA ALA A 678 -14.91 3.24 27.47
C ALA A 678 -15.89 4.36 27.05
N CYS A 679 -15.43 5.60 26.93
CA CYS A 679 -16.21 6.71 26.40
C CYS A 679 -16.59 6.45 24.94
N CYS A 680 -15.63 6.09 24.09
CA CYS A 680 -15.87 5.77 22.67
C CYS A 680 -16.85 4.61 22.47
N LEU A 681 -16.74 3.56 23.30
CA LEU A 681 -17.63 2.40 23.27
C LEU A 681 -19.09 2.72 23.66
N ARG A 682 -19.32 3.84 24.37
CA ARG A 682 -20.67 4.32 24.73
C ARG A 682 -21.25 5.28 23.69
N GLU A 683 -20.48 5.74 22.71
CA GLU A 683 -21.01 6.57 21.62
C GLU A 683 -21.93 5.76 20.71
N GLN A 684 -22.82 6.44 19.98
CA GLN A 684 -23.75 5.81 19.04
C GLN A 684 -23.10 5.48 17.68
N ASP A 685 -21.99 6.15 17.33
CA ASP A 685 -21.30 5.92 16.05
C ASP A 685 -20.47 4.61 16.12
N PRO A 686 -20.78 3.59 15.29
CA PRO A 686 -20.01 2.33 15.27
C PRO A 686 -18.54 2.54 14.92
N SER A 687 -18.21 3.60 14.18
CA SER A 687 -16.82 3.92 13.83
C SER A 687 -16.02 4.33 15.06
N MET A 688 -16.63 5.09 15.97
CA MET A 688 -16.04 5.51 17.25
C MET A 688 -15.89 4.31 18.18
N GLN A 689 -16.93 3.48 18.31
CA GLN A 689 -16.87 2.23 19.07
C GLN A 689 -15.72 1.34 18.59
N LEU A 690 -15.60 1.14 17.27
CA LEU A 690 -14.55 0.32 16.66
C LEU A 690 -13.13 0.84 16.97
N HIS A 691 -12.89 2.14 16.87
CA HIS A 691 -11.58 2.71 17.18
C HIS A 691 -11.28 2.69 18.70
N GLY A 692 -12.30 2.84 19.55
CA GLY A 692 -12.18 2.64 20.99
C GLY A 692 -11.77 1.21 21.36
N THR A 693 -12.37 0.21 20.71
CA THR A 693 -12.01 -1.21 20.87
C THR A 693 -10.60 -1.51 20.38
N LYS A 694 -10.21 -0.99 19.20
CA LYS A 694 -8.84 -1.15 18.69
C LYS A 694 -7.77 -0.55 19.60
N LEU A 695 -8.08 0.56 20.29
CA LEU A 695 -7.17 1.12 21.28
C LEU A 695 -6.98 0.16 22.47
N LEU A 696 -8.04 -0.54 22.92
CA LEU A 696 -7.92 -1.56 23.97
C LEU A 696 -7.10 -2.77 23.51
N GLU A 697 -7.29 -3.22 22.27
CA GLU A 697 -6.50 -4.31 21.66
C GLU A 697 -5.01 -3.97 21.61
N GLU A 698 -4.65 -2.76 21.17
CA GLU A 698 -3.25 -2.31 21.12
C GLU A 698 -2.67 -2.16 22.54
N LEU A 699 -3.45 -1.70 23.52
CA LEU A 699 -3.02 -1.66 24.93
C LEU A 699 -2.71 -3.05 25.48
N GLY A 700 -3.61 -4.02 25.26
CA GLY A 700 -3.41 -5.40 25.66
C GLY A 700 -2.18 -6.03 24.99
N THR A 701 -2.03 -5.80 23.69
CA THR A 701 -0.89 -6.29 22.91
C THR A 701 0.43 -5.69 23.39
N ALA A 702 0.45 -4.39 23.71
CA ALA A 702 1.63 -3.72 24.23
C ALA A 702 2.05 -4.27 25.61
N ILE A 703 1.07 -4.58 26.49
CA ILE A 703 1.33 -5.24 27.77
C ILE A 703 1.93 -6.64 27.54
N ILE A 704 1.36 -7.45 26.65
CA ILE A 704 1.90 -8.79 26.32
C ILE A 704 3.35 -8.68 25.81
N GLN A 705 3.63 -7.74 24.92
CA GLN A 705 4.98 -7.54 24.38
C GLN A 705 5.98 -7.17 25.48
N GLN A 706 5.60 -6.28 26.40
CA GLN A 706 6.45 -5.88 27.52
C GLN A 706 6.77 -7.05 28.45
N TYR A 707 5.83 -7.98 28.66
CA TYR A 707 6.03 -9.16 29.51
C TYR A 707 6.76 -10.32 28.80
N ARG A 708 6.88 -10.30 27.45
CA ARG A 708 7.65 -11.29 26.69
C ARG A 708 9.14 -11.00 26.63
N THR A 709 9.56 -9.74 26.69
CA THR A 709 10.98 -9.35 26.68
C THR A 709 11.60 -9.67 28.04
N VAL A 710 12.00 -10.93 28.23
CA VAL A 710 12.78 -11.39 29.37
C VAL A 710 14.22 -10.91 29.16
N ASP A 711 14.72 -10.08 30.09
CA ASP A 711 16.12 -9.67 30.27
C ASP A 711 16.86 -9.10 29.06
N LEU A 712 17.00 -7.76 28.98
CA LEU A 712 18.14 -7.03 28.39
C LEU A 712 17.97 -5.51 28.61
N SER A 713 17.95 -5.08 29.88
CA SER A 713 18.30 -3.75 30.41
C SER A 713 17.47 -3.45 31.66
N GLU A 714 18.14 -3.14 32.77
CA GLU A 714 17.56 -2.71 34.04
C GLU A 714 16.75 -1.37 33.94
N SER A 715 16.54 -0.83 32.73
CA SER A 715 15.92 0.47 32.49
C SER A 715 14.42 0.44 32.12
N THR A 716 13.83 -0.71 31.79
CA THR A 716 12.41 -0.75 31.37
C THR A 716 11.50 -1.25 32.50
N LYS A 717 10.94 -0.32 33.28
CA LYS A 717 9.95 -0.66 34.32
C LYS A 717 8.69 -1.24 33.67
N HIS A 718 8.39 -2.51 33.90
CA HIS A 718 7.14 -3.14 33.49
C HIS A 718 5.94 -2.51 34.20
N VAL A 719 4.77 -2.48 33.54
CA VAL A 719 3.52 -2.17 34.26
C VAL A 719 3.32 -3.21 35.36
N PRO A 720 3.09 -2.83 36.63
CA PRO A 720 2.85 -3.79 37.70
C PRO A 720 1.63 -4.69 37.40
N LEU A 721 1.76 -5.99 37.69
CA LEU A 721 0.70 -6.96 37.37
C LEU A 721 -0.64 -6.60 38.04
N CYS A 722 -0.63 -6.03 39.25
CA CYS A 722 -1.84 -5.55 39.91
C CYS A 722 -2.60 -4.48 39.11
N LYS A 723 -1.89 -3.55 38.45
CA LYS A 723 -2.50 -2.54 37.56
C LYS A 723 -3.05 -3.17 36.29
N VAL A 724 -2.38 -4.19 35.75
CA VAL A 724 -2.86 -4.95 34.57
C VAL A 724 -4.16 -5.69 34.92
N ILE A 725 -4.23 -6.31 36.10
CA ILE A 725 -5.43 -7.00 36.58
C ILE A 725 -6.59 -6.00 36.76
N GLN A 726 -6.33 -4.86 37.40
CA GLN A 726 -7.33 -3.80 37.56
C GLN A 726 -7.85 -3.32 36.19
N PHE A 727 -6.95 -3.01 35.26
CA PHE A 727 -7.30 -2.59 33.90
C PHE A 727 -8.24 -3.58 33.21
N TRP A 728 -7.92 -4.88 33.22
CA TRP A 728 -8.78 -5.89 32.58
C TRP A 728 -10.08 -6.11 33.34
N SER A 729 -10.09 -5.99 34.67
CA SER A 729 -11.31 -6.03 35.48
C SER A 729 -12.27 -4.89 35.08
N ASP A 730 -11.75 -3.68 34.89
CA ASP A 730 -12.53 -2.51 34.49
C ASP A 730 -13.01 -2.61 33.03
N VAL A 731 -12.17 -3.14 32.13
CA VAL A 731 -12.54 -3.39 30.73
C VAL A 731 -13.68 -4.39 30.61
N LEU A 732 -13.59 -5.52 31.32
CA LEU A 732 -14.56 -6.62 31.24
C LEU A 732 -15.85 -6.34 32.01
N SER A 733 -15.82 -5.48 33.03
CA SER A 733 -17.04 -4.96 33.68
C SER A 733 -17.65 -3.76 32.95
N GLY A 734 -16.96 -3.22 31.95
CA GLY A 734 -17.36 -2.07 31.16
C GLY A 734 -18.09 -2.40 29.85
N PRO A 735 -18.15 -1.43 28.91
CA PRO A 735 -18.98 -1.50 27.71
C PRO A 735 -18.47 -2.47 26.62
N LEU A 736 -17.30 -3.10 26.80
CA LEU A 736 -16.77 -4.09 25.87
C LEU A 736 -17.71 -5.31 25.74
N THR A 737 -18.38 -5.69 26.82
CA THR A 737 -19.34 -6.82 26.83
C THR A 737 -20.53 -6.55 25.91
N THR A 738 -21.03 -5.31 25.89
CA THR A 738 -22.08 -4.87 24.96
C THR A 738 -21.59 -4.93 23.50
N ALA A 739 -20.34 -4.54 23.24
CA ALA A 739 -19.75 -4.62 21.91
C ALA A 739 -19.62 -6.06 21.40
N LEU A 740 -19.30 -7.03 22.28
CA LEU A 740 -19.28 -8.47 21.96
C LEU A 740 -20.66 -9.02 21.56
N GLN A 741 -21.73 -8.47 22.14
CA GLN A 741 -23.11 -8.90 21.91
C GLN A 741 -23.84 -8.11 20.81
N ASN A 742 -23.17 -7.15 20.16
CA ASN A 742 -23.79 -6.30 19.15
C ASN A 742 -23.87 -6.96 17.77
N GLU A 743 -24.91 -7.76 17.53
CA GLU A 743 -25.14 -8.48 16.27
C GLU A 743 -25.32 -7.55 15.05
N GLN A 744 -25.70 -6.29 15.25
CA GLN A 744 -25.88 -5.33 14.15
C GLN A 744 -24.56 -4.87 13.52
N HIS A 745 -23.45 -4.97 14.25
CA HIS A 745 -22.14 -4.51 13.81
C HIS A 745 -21.07 -5.61 13.94
N PRO A 746 -21.02 -6.56 12.99
CA PRO A 746 -20.06 -7.67 13.03
C PRO A 746 -18.59 -7.25 13.07
N THR A 747 -18.23 -6.12 12.46
CA THR A 747 -16.86 -5.58 12.50
C THR A 747 -16.44 -5.13 13.89
N LEU A 748 -17.40 -4.63 14.69
CA LEU A 748 -17.17 -4.28 16.10
C LEU A 748 -17.00 -5.55 16.94
N GLN A 749 -17.88 -6.54 16.76
CA GLN A 749 -17.75 -7.85 17.44
C GLN A 749 -16.42 -8.52 17.14
N THR A 750 -15.97 -8.50 15.88
CA THR A 750 -14.64 -8.99 15.48
C THR A 750 -13.53 -8.30 16.27
N SER A 751 -13.53 -6.96 16.32
CA SER A 751 -12.52 -6.21 17.08
C SER A 751 -12.58 -6.47 18.59
N ALA A 752 -13.78 -6.70 19.14
CA ALA A 752 -13.96 -7.03 20.54
C ALA A 752 -13.42 -8.45 20.87
N CYS A 753 -13.62 -9.43 19.98
CA CYS A 753 -12.99 -10.75 20.07
C CYS A 753 -11.45 -10.66 20.03
N ASP A 754 -10.90 -9.84 19.12
CA ASP A 754 -9.46 -9.63 19.05
C ASP A 754 -8.93 -8.92 20.32
N THR A 755 -9.70 -8.01 20.91
CA THR A 755 -9.38 -7.40 22.22
C THR A 755 -9.31 -8.45 23.33
N LEU A 756 -10.27 -9.38 23.41
CA LEU A 756 -10.21 -10.49 24.38
C LEU A 756 -8.97 -11.36 24.19
N SER A 757 -8.49 -11.53 22.96
CA SER A 757 -7.26 -12.29 22.67
C SER A 757 -5.97 -11.58 23.10
N SER A 758 -6.05 -10.30 23.48
CA SER A 758 -4.92 -9.47 23.92
C SER A 758 -4.76 -9.41 25.44
N ILE A 759 -5.53 -10.21 26.20
CA ILE A 759 -5.37 -10.33 27.65
C ILE A 759 -4.07 -11.07 27.99
N LEU A 760 -3.29 -10.53 28.92
CA LEU A 760 -2.08 -11.17 29.42
C LEU A 760 -2.43 -12.46 30.19
N PRO A 761 -1.86 -13.64 29.86
CA PRO A 761 -2.25 -14.91 30.49
C PRO A 761 -2.10 -14.92 32.01
N GLN A 762 -1.03 -14.32 32.53
CA GLN A 762 -0.79 -14.20 33.98
C GLN A 762 -1.85 -13.33 34.68
N ALA A 763 -2.33 -12.28 33.99
CA ALA A 763 -3.41 -11.44 34.52
C ALA A 763 -4.75 -12.17 34.44
N PHE A 764 -5.02 -12.89 33.35
CA PHE A 764 -6.25 -13.66 33.17
C PHE A 764 -6.48 -14.67 34.31
N ARG A 765 -5.44 -15.42 34.68
CA ARG A 765 -5.48 -16.38 35.80
C ARG A 765 -5.87 -15.76 37.15
N MET A 766 -5.60 -14.46 37.32
CA MET A 766 -5.87 -13.72 38.56
C MET A 766 -7.20 -12.96 38.55
N LEU A 767 -7.93 -12.96 37.43
CA LEU A 767 -9.28 -12.38 37.36
C LEU A 767 -10.29 -13.24 38.15
N PRO A 768 -11.43 -12.68 38.59
CA PRO A 768 -12.49 -13.45 39.22
C PRO A 768 -12.96 -14.62 38.33
N GLU A 769 -13.21 -15.80 38.91
CA GLU A 769 -13.62 -17.01 38.17
C GLU A 769 -14.84 -16.78 37.27
N LYS A 770 -15.82 -16.01 37.76
CA LYS A 770 -17.01 -15.63 36.96
C LYS A 770 -16.65 -14.85 35.70
N THR A 771 -15.64 -13.98 35.78
CA THR A 771 -15.15 -13.19 34.65
C THR A 771 -14.38 -14.06 33.66
N GLN A 772 -13.56 -15.00 34.16
CA GLN A 772 -12.87 -15.97 33.31
C GLN A 772 -13.89 -16.83 32.53
N MET A 773 -14.91 -17.37 33.22
CA MET A 773 -15.99 -18.13 32.61
C MET A 773 -16.79 -17.32 31.59
N LEU A 774 -17.08 -16.04 31.86
CA LEU A 774 -17.74 -15.16 30.91
C LEU A 774 -16.96 -15.05 29.60
N CYS A 775 -15.65 -14.78 29.66
CA CYS A 775 -14.82 -14.68 28.46
C CYS A 775 -14.83 -15.98 27.64
N MET A 776 -14.66 -17.13 28.30
CA MET A 776 -14.64 -18.44 27.65
C MET A 776 -15.99 -18.77 26.98
N THR A 777 -17.10 -18.60 27.72
CA THR A 777 -18.44 -18.92 27.23
C THR A 777 -18.92 -17.99 26.11
N VAL A 778 -18.61 -16.69 26.20
CA VAL A 778 -18.91 -15.72 25.11
C VAL A 778 -18.15 -16.07 23.84
N LEU A 779 -16.85 -16.40 23.94
CA LEU A 779 -16.06 -16.79 22.76
C LEU A 779 -16.59 -18.08 22.13
N LEU A 780 -16.94 -19.09 22.94
CA LEU A 780 -17.57 -20.33 22.47
C LEU A 780 -18.89 -20.03 21.74
N GLY A 781 -19.78 -19.20 22.33
CA GLY A 781 -21.03 -18.81 21.69
C GLY A 781 -20.85 -18.09 20.35
N LEU A 782 -19.89 -17.15 20.28
CA LEU A 782 -19.60 -16.38 19.06
C LEU A 782 -18.99 -17.22 17.93
N THR A 783 -18.58 -18.46 18.18
CA THR A 783 -18.15 -19.38 17.11
C THR A 783 -19.32 -19.91 16.28
N TYR A 784 -20.55 -19.81 16.80
CA TYR A 784 -21.78 -20.19 16.09
C TYR A 784 -22.43 -19.03 15.34
N SER A 785 -21.80 -17.84 15.34
CA SER A 785 -22.29 -16.67 14.60
C SER A 785 -22.43 -16.94 13.10
N ASP A 786 -23.51 -16.45 12.49
CA ASP A 786 -23.72 -16.50 11.03
C ASP A 786 -22.68 -15.66 10.26
N ASN A 787 -22.14 -14.62 10.89
CA ASN A 787 -21.12 -13.79 10.27
C ASN A 787 -19.74 -14.46 10.32
N SER A 788 -19.16 -14.70 9.14
CA SER A 788 -17.84 -15.35 9.01
C SER A 788 -16.67 -14.56 9.59
N LEU A 789 -16.74 -13.23 9.70
CA LEU A 789 -15.68 -12.42 10.32
C LEU A 789 -15.66 -12.61 11.84
N VAL A 790 -16.84 -12.59 12.47
CA VAL A 790 -17.00 -12.82 13.90
C VAL A 790 -16.57 -14.23 14.26
N LYS A 791 -17.06 -15.23 13.50
CA LYS A 791 -16.67 -16.64 13.65
C LYS A 791 -15.16 -16.84 13.53
N ALA A 792 -14.51 -16.21 12.55
CA ALA A 792 -13.06 -16.33 12.38
C ALA A 792 -12.29 -15.71 13.57
N ALA A 793 -12.75 -14.58 14.10
CA ALA A 793 -12.11 -13.90 15.23
C ALA A 793 -12.31 -14.65 16.55
N SER A 794 -13.52 -15.15 16.81
CA SER A 794 -13.84 -15.93 18.02
C SER A 794 -13.08 -17.25 18.06
N VAL A 795 -13.04 -18.00 16.95
CA VAL A 795 -12.23 -19.23 16.84
C VAL A 795 -10.75 -18.95 17.07
N ARG A 796 -10.21 -17.85 16.53
CA ARG A 796 -8.82 -17.43 16.79
C ARG A 796 -8.59 -17.12 18.27
N ALA A 797 -9.50 -16.39 18.91
CA ALA A 797 -9.38 -16.03 20.32
C ALA A 797 -9.41 -17.28 21.22
N LEU A 798 -10.28 -18.27 20.93
CA LEU A 798 -10.25 -19.58 21.60
C LEU A 798 -8.88 -20.26 21.44
N GLY A 799 -8.32 -20.26 20.22
CA GLY A 799 -6.98 -20.77 19.96
C GLY A 799 -5.85 -20.09 20.76
N VAL A 800 -6.06 -18.86 21.22
CA VAL A 800 -5.15 -18.17 22.15
C VAL A 800 -5.40 -18.62 23.59
N TYR A 801 -6.65 -18.73 24.01
CA TYR A 801 -7.04 -19.07 25.39
C TYR A 801 -6.63 -20.49 25.78
N ILE A 802 -6.64 -21.42 24.82
CA ILE A 802 -6.15 -22.80 25.03
C ILE A 802 -4.69 -22.83 25.50
N LEU A 803 -3.90 -21.78 25.21
CA LEU A 803 -2.50 -21.65 25.64
C LEU A 803 -2.35 -20.96 27.01
N PHE A 804 -3.43 -20.50 27.64
CA PHE A 804 -3.35 -19.81 28.92
C PHE A 804 -3.11 -20.81 30.07
N PRO A 805 -2.16 -20.52 30.99
CA PRO A 805 -1.93 -21.38 32.15
C PRO A 805 -3.19 -21.52 33.01
N GLY A 806 -3.57 -22.76 33.34
CA GLY A 806 -4.80 -23.09 34.06
C GLY A 806 -6.00 -23.36 33.14
N VAL A 807 -6.17 -22.61 32.04
CA VAL A 807 -7.18 -22.92 31.00
C VAL A 807 -6.76 -24.13 30.19
N SER A 808 -5.46 -24.26 29.90
CA SER A 808 -4.89 -25.45 29.26
C SER A 808 -5.07 -26.72 30.09
N GLU A 809 -5.36 -26.62 31.39
CA GLU A 809 -5.61 -27.76 32.28
C GLU A 809 -7.10 -28.11 32.38
N ASP A 810 -8.00 -27.22 31.93
CA ASP A 810 -9.44 -27.47 31.90
C ASP A 810 -9.82 -28.36 30.70
N VAL A 811 -10.03 -29.65 30.99
CA VAL A 811 -10.33 -30.66 29.97
C VAL A 811 -11.66 -30.41 29.28
N MET A 812 -12.67 -29.92 30.00
CA MET A 812 -13.99 -29.64 29.41
C MET A 812 -13.88 -28.50 28.39
N PHE A 813 -13.20 -27.41 28.76
CA PHE A 813 -12.97 -26.31 27.84
C PHE A 813 -12.15 -26.73 26.61
N MET A 814 -11.13 -27.56 26.78
CA MET A 814 -10.34 -28.09 25.66
C MET A 814 -11.18 -28.98 24.73
N MET A 815 -12.07 -29.83 25.26
CA MET A 815 -12.96 -30.67 24.46
C MET A 815 -14.01 -29.87 23.70
N ASP A 816 -14.63 -28.88 24.33
CA ASP A 816 -15.58 -27.97 23.68
C ASP A 816 -14.89 -27.18 22.56
N SER A 817 -13.71 -26.64 22.86
CA SER A 817 -12.88 -25.94 21.87
C SER A 817 -12.50 -26.86 20.70
N ALA A 818 -12.13 -28.10 20.96
CA ALA A 818 -11.80 -29.09 19.92
C ALA A 818 -12.99 -29.34 18.98
N ASN A 819 -14.19 -29.51 19.53
CA ASN A 819 -15.40 -29.72 18.74
C ASN A 819 -15.74 -28.51 17.87
N VAL A 820 -15.70 -27.31 18.46
CA VAL A 820 -15.92 -26.04 17.76
C VAL A 820 -14.91 -25.86 16.62
N ILE A 821 -13.62 -26.09 16.89
CA ILE A 821 -12.55 -25.98 15.90
C ILE A 821 -12.78 -26.96 14.75
N VAL A 822 -13.15 -28.21 15.03
CA VAL A 822 -13.45 -29.19 13.99
C VAL A 822 -14.61 -28.74 13.11
N THR A 823 -15.71 -28.25 13.69
CA THR A 823 -16.83 -27.71 12.91
C THR A 823 -16.40 -26.51 12.07
N ALA A 824 -15.56 -25.61 12.62
CA ALA A 824 -15.07 -24.44 11.90
C ALA A 824 -14.10 -24.77 10.75
N LEU A 825 -13.45 -25.94 10.75
CA LEU A 825 -12.64 -26.43 9.62
C LEU A 825 -13.47 -26.79 8.39
N GLU A 826 -14.77 -27.00 8.55
CA GLU A 826 -15.71 -27.34 7.48
C GLU A 826 -16.49 -26.12 6.98
N ASP A 827 -16.23 -24.92 7.53
CA ASP A 827 -16.95 -23.69 7.18
C ASP A 827 -16.73 -23.27 5.72
N HIS A 828 -17.75 -22.67 5.10
CA HIS A 828 -17.67 -22.20 3.71
C HIS A 828 -16.60 -21.10 3.51
N SER A 829 -16.33 -20.28 4.53
CA SER A 829 -15.36 -19.19 4.48
C SER A 829 -13.92 -19.70 4.63
N PRO A 830 -13.03 -19.47 3.65
CA PRO A 830 -11.63 -19.86 3.76
C PRO A 830 -10.89 -19.13 4.89
N ASN A 831 -11.37 -17.95 5.32
CA ASN A 831 -10.79 -17.24 6.45
C ASN A 831 -11.09 -17.94 7.78
N VAL A 832 -12.33 -18.41 7.97
CA VAL A 832 -12.73 -19.19 9.16
C VAL A 832 -11.90 -20.47 9.24
N ARG A 833 -11.84 -21.24 8.14
CA ARG A 833 -11.03 -22.47 8.09
C ARG A 833 -9.55 -22.22 8.39
N ALA A 834 -9.00 -21.09 7.94
CA ALA A 834 -7.60 -20.74 8.24
C ALA A 834 -7.37 -20.43 9.73
N LYS A 835 -8.31 -19.75 10.39
CA LYS A 835 -8.24 -19.49 11.85
C LYS A 835 -8.52 -20.74 12.67
N ALA A 836 -9.42 -21.61 12.21
CA ALA A 836 -9.67 -22.92 12.81
C ALA A 836 -8.44 -23.81 12.74
N ALA A 837 -7.79 -23.93 11.57
CA ALA A 837 -6.56 -24.73 11.44
C ALA A 837 -5.41 -24.20 12.30
N TRP A 838 -5.27 -22.87 12.42
CA TRP A 838 -4.29 -22.27 13.33
C TRP A 838 -4.57 -22.63 14.79
N SER A 839 -5.83 -22.54 15.21
CA SER A 839 -6.27 -22.86 16.57
C SER A 839 -6.16 -24.35 16.87
N LEU A 840 -6.42 -25.22 15.88
CA LEU A 840 -6.19 -26.66 15.98
C LEU A 840 -4.73 -26.98 16.27
N GLY A 841 -3.81 -26.32 15.57
CA GLY A 841 -2.38 -26.50 15.84
C GLY A 841 -2.02 -26.12 17.27
N ASN A 842 -2.50 -24.97 17.77
CA ASN A 842 -2.26 -24.54 19.15
C ASN A 842 -2.85 -25.52 20.17
N LEU A 843 -4.07 -26.02 19.92
CA LEU A 843 -4.70 -27.04 20.74
C LEU A 843 -3.81 -28.28 20.85
N THR A 844 -3.29 -28.77 19.72
CA THR A 844 -2.42 -29.95 19.72
C THR A 844 -1.06 -29.70 20.38
N ASP A 845 -0.50 -28.48 20.29
CA ASP A 845 0.72 -28.12 21.02
C ASP A 845 0.45 -28.10 22.53
N ALA A 846 -0.65 -27.48 22.97
CA ALA A 846 -1.04 -27.40 24.37
C ALA A 846 -1.21 -28.79 24.98
N ILE A 847 -1.86 -29.70 24.25
CA ILE A 847 -2.00 -31.10 24.65
C ILE A 847 -0.63 -31.73 24.82
N ILE A 848 0.31 -31.59 23.87
CA ILE A 848 1.66 -32.15 23.99
C ILE A 848 2.40 -31.62 25.22
N VAL A 849 2.42 -30.30 25.42
CA VAL A 849 3.13 -29.67 26.56
C VAL A 849 2.57 -30.16 27.89
N ASN A 850 1.24 -30.26 28.00
CA ASN A 850 0.60 -30.77 29.20
C ASN A 850 0.93 -32.25 29.46
N MET A 851 1.12 -33.07 28.42
CA MET A 851 1.56 -34.46 28.60
C MET A 851 2.99 -34.57 29.14
N GLU A 852 3.87 -33.64 28.77
CA GLU A 852 5.26 -33.62 29.24
C GLU A 852 5.38 -33.10 30.70
N CYS A 853 4.44 -32.27 31.15
CA CYS A 853 4.48 -31.61 32.46
C CYS A 853 3.52 -32.18 33.53
N VAL A 854 2.37 -32.73 33.15
CA VAL A 854 1.30 -33.18 34.07
C VAL A 854 1.02 -34.67 33.88
N SER A 855 1.02 -35.41 34.99
CA SER A 855 0.82 -36.87 35.03
C SER A 855 -0.51 -37.32 34.39
N SER A 856 -0.43 -38.25 33.44
CA SER A 856 -1.38 -39.30 32.93
C SER A 856 -2.91 -39.10 32.86
N ASP A 857 -3.54 -38.09 33.45
CA ASP A 857 -5.00 -38.03 33.59
C ASP A 857 -5.69 -37.34 32.40
N LEU A 858 -5.10 -36.28 31.83
CA LEU A 858 -5.56 -35.69 30.55
C LEU A 858 -5.56 -36.70 29.39
N GLN A 859 -4.62 -37.65 29.45
CA GLN A 859 -4.40 -38.71 28.46
C GLN A 859 -5.50 -39.78 28.49
N LYS A 860 -6.13 -40.00 29.64
CA LYS A 860 -7.27 -40.93 29.81
C LYS A 860 -8.60 -40.28 29.43
N GLU A 861 -8.71 -38.96 29.56
CA GLU A 861 -9.95 -38.22 29.30
C GLU A 861 -10.15 -37.83 27.83
N LEU A 862 -9.07 -37.79 27.03
CA LEU A 862 -9.14 -37.65 25.57
C LEU A 862 -9.74 -38.92 24.94
N SER A 863 -11.05 -38.90 24.72
CA SER A 863 -11.74 -40.04 24.09
C SER A 863 -11.14 -40.42 22.73
N SER A 864 -11.00 -41.73 22.46
CA SER A 864 -10.54 -42.23 21.16
C SER A 864 -11.36 -41.66 19.99
N GLY A 865 -12.67 -41.44 20.22
CA GLY A 865 -13.57 -40.83 19.24
C GLY A 865 -13.22 -39.38 18.88
N LEU A 866 -12.85 -38.54 19.86
CA LEU A 866 -12.42 -37.17 19.59
C LEU A 866 -11.07 -37.14 18.86
N LEU A 867 -10.13 -37.98 19.27
CA LEU A 867 -8.82 -38.09 18.60
C LEU A 867 -8.97 -38.53 17.14
N LEU A 868 -9.80 -39.54 16.89
CA LEU A 868 -10.15 -40.00 15.55
C LEU A 868 -10.72 -38.86 14.69
N LYS A 869 -11.64 -38.07 15.25
CA LYS A 869 -12.25 -36.92 14.58
C LYS A 869 -11.21 -35.85 14.26
N LEU A 870 -10.32 -35.51 15.20
CA LEU A 870 -9.25 -34.53 15.01
C LEU A 870 -8.26 -34.94 13.91
N VAL A 871 -7.87 -36.22 13.85
CA VAL A 871 -7.00 -36.75 12.79
C VAL A 871 -7.70 -36.66 11.43
N LYS A 872 -8.95 -37.10 11.33
CA LYS A 872 -9.76 -37.00 10.09
C LYS A 872 -9.89 -35.57 9.60
N SER A 873 -10.23 -34.64 10.48
CA SER A 873 -10.37 -33.22 10.14
C SER A 873 -9.04 -32.59 9.73
N SER A 874 -7.93 -32.98 10.37
CA SER A 874 -6.58 -32.52 9.99
C SER A 874 -6.17 -33.01 8.60
N ILE A 875 -6.44 -34.29 8.27
CA ILE A 875 -6.20 -34.87 6.95
C ILE A 875 -7.00 -34.10 5.88
N GLN A 876 -8.27 -33.81 6.15
CA GLN A 876 -9.12 -33.08 5.21
C GLN A 876 -8.67 -31.63 5.04
N ALA A 877 -8.34 -30.92 6.12
CA ALA A 877 -7.86 -29.54 6.09
C ALA A 877 -6.48 -29.41 5.41
N ALA A 878 -5.66 -30.47 5.42
CA ALA A 878 -4.40 -30.52 4.68
C ALA A 878 -4.57 -30.57 3.15
N LYS A 879 -5.78 -30.81 2.64
CA LYS A 879 -6.09 -30.74 1.20
C LYS A 879 -6.51 -29.34 0.73
N ASP A 880 -6.68 -28.40 1.65
CA ASP A 880 -7.08 -27.02 1.34
C ASP A 880 -5.88 -26.15 0.92
N LYS A 881 -6.09 -24.84 0.76
CA LYS A 881 -5.07 -23.84 0.40
C LYS A 881 -4.00 -23.70 1.48
N ASP A 882 -2.82 -23.24 1.07
CA ASP A 882 -1.60 -23.11 1.89
C ASP A 882 -1.79 -22.49 3.28
N ARG A 883 -2.67 -21.50 3.43
CA ARG A 883 -2.95 -20.87 4.74
C ARG A 883 -3.56 -21.85 5.75
N VAL A 884 -4.49 -22.69 5.31
CA VAL A 884 -5.14 -23.75 6.11
C VAL A 884 -4.18 -24.93 6.23
N LYS A 885 -3.69 -25.40 5.08
CA LYS A 885 -2.81 -26.57 4.94
C LYS A 885 -1.58 -26.49 5.85
N SER A 886 -0.94 -25.33 5.95
CA SER A 886 0.26 -25.16 6.78
C SER A 886 0.00 -25.49 8.26
N ASN A 887 -1.13 -25.08 8.84
CA ASN A 887 -1.41 -25.37 10.24
C ASN A 887 -2.05 -26.75 10.43
N ALA A 888 -2.81 -27.24 9.44
CA ALA A 888 -3.40 -28.57 9.47
C ALA A 888 -2.34 -29.68 9.50
N VAL A 889 -1.27 -29.58 8.69
CA VAL A 889 -0.18 -30.58 8.72
C VAL A 889 0.60 -30.54 10.03
N ARG A 890 0.77 -29.36 10.64
CA ARG A 890 1.39 -29.21 11.96
C ARG A 890 0.57 -29.93 13.04
N ALA A 891 -0.73 -29.68 13.07
CA ALA A 891 -1.66 -30.36 13.97
C ALA A 891 -1.64 -31.89 13.73
N LEU A 892 -1.63 -32.33 12.48
CA LEU A 892 -1.59 -33.75 12.14
C LEU A 892 -0.35 -34.44 12.70
N GLY A 893 0.84 -33.85 12.54
CA GLY A 893 2.08 -34.41 13.12
C GLY A 893 2.05 -34.50 14.64
N ASN A 894 1.49 -33.50 15.30
CA ASN A 894 1.29 -33.50 16.76
C ASN A 894 0.31 -34.59 17.20
N LEU A 895 -0.81 -34.76 16.50
CA LEU A 895 -1.79 -35.81 16.81
C LEU A 895 -1.20 -37.21 16.63
N LEU A 896 -0.38 -37.42 15.59
CA LEU A 896 0.34 -38.68 15.38
C LEU A 896 1.36 -38.95 16.49
N HIS A 897 1.98 -37.91 17.02
CA HIS A 897 2.86 -38.03 18.19
C HIS A 897 2.12 -38.54 19.42
N LEU A 898 0.86 -38.14 19.60
CA LEU A 898 0.03 -38.47 20.76
C LEU A 898 -0.59 -39.88 20.75
N LEU A 899 -0.63 -40.57 19.59
CA LEU A 899 -1.30 -41.87 19.45
C LEU A 899 -0.73 -42.95 20.38
N GLN A 900 -1.63 -43.70 21.02
CA GLN A 900 -1.30 -44.76 21.98
C GLN A 900 -1.46 -46.18 21.40
N PRO A 901 -0.77 -47.21 21.99
CA PRO A 901 -0.83 -48.58 21.48
C PRO A 901 -2.23 -49.22 21.46
N HIS A 902 -3.11 -48.84 22.40
CA HIS A 902 -4.47 -49.39 22.45
C HIS A 902 -5.36 -48.77 21.36
N GLN A 903 -5.16 -47.49 21.01
CA GLN A 903 -5.90 -46.78 19.97
C GLN A 903 -5.57 -47.31 18.57
N LEU A 904 -4.31 -47.70 18.34
CA LEU A 904 -3.91 -48.32 17.07
C LEU A 904 -4.56 -49.69 16.83
N LYS A 905 -5.09 -50.34 17.88
CA LYS A 905 -5.83 -51.60 17.76
C LYS A 905 -7.32 -51.39 17.52
N GLU A 906 -7.82 -50.15 17.62
CA GLU A 906 -9.22 -49.84 17.34
C GLU A 906 -9.48 -49.78 15.81
N PRO A 907 -10.65 -50.25 15.35
CA PRO A 907 -10.97 -50.26 13.92
C PRO A 907 -11.00 -48.83 13.36
N GLY A 908 -10.26 -48.61 12.27
CA GLY A 908 -10.20 -47.35 11.54
C GLY A 908 -8.96 -46.49 11.79
N PHE A 909 -8.20 -46.71 12.87
CA PHE A 909 -6.95 -45.96 13.10
C PHE A 909 -5.80 -46.40 12.20
N GLU A 910 -5.73 -47.69 11.83
CA GLU A 910 -4.68 -48.22 10.95
C GLU A 910 -4.74 -47.59 9.55
N GLU A 911 -5.91 -47.60 8.90
CA GLU A 911 -6.10 -46.93 7.61
C GLU A 911 -5.84 -45.43 7.70
N LEU A 912 -6.26 -44.77 8.78
CA LEU A 912 -6.05 -43.33 8.96
C LEU A 912 -4.59 -42.97 9.18
N LEU A 913 -3.81 -43.81 9.84
CA LEU A 913 -2.38 -43.61 10.02
C LEU A 913 -1.67 -43.60 8.65
N ASP A 914 -1.97 -44.57 7.80
CA ASP A 914 -1.39 -44.66 6.45
C ASP A 914 -1.77 -43.44 5.58
N HIS A 915 -3.04 -43.01 5.66
CA HIS A 915 -3.50 -41.79 4.98
C HIS A 915 -2.84 -40.53 5.53
N ALA A 916 -2.72 -40.39 6.86
CA ALA A 916 -2.10 -39.25 7.52
C ALA A 916 -0.63 -39.12 7.12
N MET A 917 0.13 -40.23 7.18
CA MET A 917 1.53 -40.23 6.79
C MET A 917 1.70 -39.92 5.30
N SER A 918 0.86 -40.50 4.44
CA SER A 918 0.90 -40.19 2.99
C SER A 918 0.69 -38.70 2.72
N VAL A 919 -0.29 -38.06 3.38
CA VAL A 919 -0.54 -36.61 3.24
C VAL A 919 0.66 -35.76 3.67
N LEU A 920 1.34 -36.12 4.76
CA LEU A 920 2.55 -35.42 5.20
C LEU A 920 3.69 -35.56 4.19
N VAL A 921 3.93 -36.78 3.69
CA VAL A 921 4.96 -37.08 2.69
C VAL A 921 4.72 -36.33 1.39
N ASP A 922 3.48 -36.40 0.86
CA ASP A 922 3.09 -35.70 -0.36
C ASP A 922 3.26 -34.18 -0.20
N THR A 923 2.96 -33.64 0.99
CA THR A 923 3.10 -32.21 1.25
C THR A 923 4.57 -31.76 1.25
N VAL A 924 5.50 -32.57 1.76
CA VAL A 924 6.95 -32.28 1.69
C VAL A 924 7.45 -32.22 0.24
N GLN A 925 6.92 -33.11 -0.62
CA GLN A 925 7.31 -33.24 -2.02
C GLN A 925 6.58 -32.27 -2.97
N SER A 926 5.45 -31.71 -2.55
CA SER A 926 4.64 -30.80 -3.35
C SER A 926 5.31 -29.44 -3.64
N ASP A 927 4.76 -28.72 -4.62
CA ASP A 927 5.08 -27.32 -4.93
C ASP A 927 4.40 -26.31 -4.00
N ALA A 928 3.96 -26.74 -2.81
CA ALA A 928 3.39 -25.84 -1.81
C ALA A 928 4.41 -24.79 -1.34
N THR A 929 3.92 -23.69 -0.76
CA THR A 929 4.79 -22.65 -0.19
C THR A 929 5.81 -23.23 0.79
N MET A 930 6.97 -22.58 0.89
CA MET A 930 8.04 -23.03 1.79
C MET A 930 7.58 -23.15 3.25
N LYS A 931 6.62 -22.33 3.70
CA LYS A 931 6.00 -22.44 5.04
C LYS A 931 5.25 -23.76 5.22
N VAL A 932 4.46 -24.19 4.23
CA VAL A 932 3.73 -25.47 4.27
C VAL A 932 4.71 -26.64 4.32
N ARG A 933 5.73 -26.63 3.45
CA ARG A 933 6.77 -27.68 3.40
C ARG A 933 7.59 -27.74 4.69
N TRP A 934 7.91 -26.58 5.28
CA TRP A 934 8.57 -26.47 6.58
C TRP A 934 7.72 -27.11 7.69
N ASN A 935 6.43 -26.79 7.76
CA ASN A 935 5.51 -27.38 8.73
C ASN A 935 5.31 -28.88 8.51
N ALA A 936 5.32 -29.37 7.27
CA ALA A 936 5.21 -30.79 6.98
C ALA A 936 6.47 -31.58 7.40
N CYS A 937 7.67 -31.01 7.21
CA CYS A 937 8.91 -31.60 7.71
C CYS A 937 8.92 -31.65 9.25
N TYR A 938 8.49 -30.56 9.89
CA TYR A 938 8.31 -30.50 11.34
C TYR A 938 7.33 -31.57 11.83
N ALA A 939 6.19 -31.71 11.14
CA ALA A 939 5.16 -32.69 11.46
C ALA A 939 5.64 -34.15 11.36
N LEU A 940 6.41 -34.49 10.32
CA LEU A 940 7.05 -35.81 10.20
C LEU A 940 8.04 -36.05 11.33
N GLY A 941 8.84 -35.05 11.68
CA GLY A 941 9.74 -35.13 12.85
C GLY A 941 8.98 -35.40 14.14
N ASN A 942 7.90 -34.68 14.42
CA ASN A 942 7.09 -34.95 15.61
C ASN A 942 6.43 -36.34 15.58
N ALA A 943 5.92 -36.80 14.43
CA ALA A 943 5.39 -38.15 14.30
C ALA A 943 6.46 -39.21 14.62
N PHE A 944 7.70 -39.03 14.14
CA PHE A 944 8.81 -39.96 14.37
C PHE A 944 9.23 -40.09 15.84
N LYS A 945 8.85 -39.14 16.72
CA LYS A 945 9.07 -39.27 18.17
C LYS A 945 8.18 -40.33 18.81
N ASN A 946 7.09 -40.76 18.16
CA ASN A 946 6.19 -41.76 18.71
C ASN A 946 6.80 -43.17 18.56
N PRO A 947 7.15 -43.86 19.66
CA PRO A 947 7.79 -45.18 19.61
C PRO A 947 6.86 -46.29 19.12
N VAL A 948 5.55 -46.05 19.11
CA VAL A 948 4.54 -47.03 18.69
C VAL A 948 4.42 -47.10 17.18
N LEU A 949 4.88 -46.08 16.45
CA LEU A 949 4.80 -46.07 14.99
C LEU A 949 5.81 -47.04 14.36
N PRO A 950 5.39 -47.87 13.38
CA PRO A 950 6.24 -48.87 12.73
C PRO A 950 7.23 -48.26 11.71
N LEU A 951 8.09 -47.32 12.13
CA LEU A 951 9.01 -46.59 11.24
C LEU A 951 9.94 -47.49 10.41
N GLY A 952 10.30 -48.66 10.91
CA GLY A 952 11.18 -49.60 10.21
C GLY A 952 10.49 -50.54 9.22
N THR A 953 9.19 -50.74 9.35
CA THR A 953 8.44 -51.81 8.65
C THR A 953 7.24 -51.29 7.86
N ALA A 954 6.76 -50.07 8.12
CA ALA A 954 5.62 -49.49 7.44
C ALA A 954 5.88 -49.22 5.95
N SER A 955 4.84 -49.38 5.14
CA SER A 955 4.88 -49.13 3.70
C SER A 955 5.18 -47.67 3.35
N TRP A 956 4.71 -46.71 4.16
CA TRP A 956 4.93 -45.28 3.97
C TRP A 956 6.29 -44.80 4.48
N ALA A 957 6.97 -45.55 5.34
CA ALA A 957 8.20 -45.08 5.98
C ALA A 957 9.31 -44.81 4.97
N ALA A 958 9.54 -45.74 4.03
CA ALA A 958 10.51 -45.57 2.95
C ALA A 958 10.26 -44.29 2.13
N LYS A 959 8.99 -43.98 1.84
CA LYS A 959 8.61 -42.74 1.14
C LYS A 959 8.89 -41.51 1.99
N ALA A 960 8.62 -41.55 3.29
CA ALA A 960 8.88 -40.44 4.21
C ALA A 960 10.37 -40.10 4.33
N TYR A 961 11.22 -41.11 4.52
CA TYR A 961 12.67 -40.90 4.55
C TYR A 961 13.21 -40.38 3.22
N SER A 962 12.71 -40.90 2.09
CA SER A 962 13.08 -40.41 0.76
C SER A 962 12.65 -38.95 0.53
N ALA A 963 11.44 -38.58 0.92
CA ALA A 963 10.93 -37.21 0.82
C ALA A 963 11.77 -36.21 1.64
N LEU A 964 12.07 -36.54 2.90
CA LEU A 964 12.93 -35.72 3.76
C LEU A 964 14.36 -35.63 3.22
N SER A 965 14.91 -36.73 2.71
CA SER A 965 16.25 -36.79 2.09
C SER A 965 16.33 -35.94 0.82
N CYS A 966 15.28 -35.93 0.00
CA CYS A 966 15.19 -35.06 -1.17
C CYS A 966 15.11 -33.58 -0.75
N ALA A 967 14.28 -33.25 0.24
CA ALA A 967 14.10 -31.89 0.73
C ALA A 967 15.37 -31.30 1.34
N VAL A 968 16.12 -32.07 2.14
CA VAL A 968 17.38 -31.61 2.77
C VAL A 968 18.49 -31.34 1.74
N VAL A 969 18.51 -32.08 0.62
CA VAL A 969 19.53 -31.93 -0.44
C VAL A 969 19.19 -30.82 -1.43
N SER A 970 17.93 -30.72 -1.87
CA SER A 970 17.56 -29.96 -3.08
C SER A 970 16.72 -28.70 -2.82
N CYS A 971 16.14 -28.53 -1.63
CA CYS A 971 15.27 -27.38 -1.37
C CYS A 971 16.10 -26.08 -1.31
N LYS A 972 15.65 -25.02 -2.02
CA LYS A 972 16.34 -23.72 -2.01
C LYS A 972 16.26 -23.01 -0.65
N ASN A 973 15.23 -23.28 0.14
CA ASN A 973 15.01 -22.60 1.42
C ASN A 973 15.72 -23.33 2.57
N PHE A 974 16.63 -22.63 3.27
CA PHE A 974 17.45 -23.25 4.30
C PHE A 974 16.66 -23.66 5.53
N LYS A 975 15.56 -22.96 5.87
CA LYS A 975 14.70 -23.37 6.98
C LYS A 975 14.06 -24.73 6.74
N VAL A 976 13.59 -25.00 5.52
CA VAL A 976 13.01 -26.31 5.17
C VAL A 976 14.08 -27.39 5.33
N ARG A 977 15.29 -27.17 4.78
CA ARG A 977 16.42 -28.11 4.91
C ARG A 977 16.77 -28.40 6.37
N ILE A 978 16.84 -27.37 7.23
CA ILE A 978 17.08 -27.50 8.67
C ILE A 978 16.04 -28.43 9.30
N LYS A 979 14.74 -28.19 9.08
CA LYS A 979 13.71 -29.04 9.68
C LYS A 979 13.67 -30.45 9.09
N SER A 980 13.98 -30.63 7.82
CA SER A 980 14.12 -31.97 7.24
C SER A 980 15.27 -32.75 7.87
N ALA A 981 16.43 -32.11 8.07
CA ALA A 981 17.58 -32.72 8.75
C ALA A 981 17.27 -33.07 10.21
N ALA A 982 16.56 -32.20 10.93
CA ALA A 982 16.13 -32.46 12.31
C ALA A 982 15.14 -33.64 12.40
N ALA A 983 14.19 -33.74 11.46
CA ALA A 983 13.27 -34.87 11.39
C ALA A 983 13.99 -36.20 11.14
N LEU A 984 15.00 -36.20 10.25
CA LEU A 984 15.84 -37.38 9.99
C LEU A 984 16.69 -37.80 11.20
N ALA A 985 16.98 -36.89 12.14
CA ALA A 985 17.70 -37.17 13.38
C ALA A 985 16.78 -37.59 14.55
N THR A 986 15.48 -37.76 14.32
CA THR A 986 14.52 -38.07 15.39
C THR A 986 14.51 -39.55 15.82
N PRO A 987 14.53 -40.55 14.90
CA PRO A 987 14.47 -41.96 15.29
C PRO A 987 15.66 -42.35 16.18
N SER A 988 15.38 -42.97 17.33
CA SER A 988 16.35 -43.25 18.39
C SER A 988 17.11 -44.58 18.23
N SER A 989 16.70 -45.44 17.30
CA SER A 989 17.30 -46.76 17.09
C SER A 989 17.50 -47.11 15.61
N ARG A 990 18.48 -47.97 15.32
CA ARG A 990 18.79 -48.39 13.94
C ARG A 990 17.59 -49.01 13.21
N ALA A 991 16.81 -49.82 13.92
CA ALA A 991 15.68 -50.56 13.35
C ALA A 991 14.61 -49.64 12.76
N GLN A 992 14.49 -48.41 13.27
CA GLN A 992 13.50 -47.44 12.78
C GLN A 992 13.87 -46.82 11.42
N TYR A 993 15.11 -46.96 10.95
CA TYR A 993 15.54 -46.50 9.61
C TYR A 993 15.31 -47.54 8.50
N GLY A 994 14.72 -48.70 8.83
CA GLY A 994 14.50 -49.78 7.88
C GLY A 994 15.79 -50.53 7.52
N ASN A 995 15.90 -50.96 6.27
CA ASN A 995 17.04 -51.78 5.81
C ASN A 995 18.35 -50.97 5.62
N SER A 996 19.46 -51.65 5.32
CA SER A 996 20.78 -51.02 5.10
C SER A 996 20.80 -50.03 3.94
N CYS A 997 20.05 -50.29 2.87
CA CYS A 997 19.97 -49.39 1.71
C CYS A 997 19.30 -48.06 2.08
N GLN A 998 18.20 -48.11 2.85
CA GLN A 998 17.48 -46.93 3.28
C GLN A 998 18.31 -46.07 4.25
N PHE A 999 19.01 -46.70 5.20
CA PHE A 999 19.93 -45.98 6.08
C PHE A 999 21.08 -45.31 5.30
N ALA A 1000 21.68 -46.04 4.35
CA ALA A 1000 22.70 -45.51 3.44
C ALA A 1000 22.20 -44.30 2.64
N GLN A 1001 20.94 -44.30 2.19
CA GLN A 1001 20.33 -43.16 1.49
C GLN A 1001 20.23 -41.93 2.40
N VAL A 1002 19.77 -42.08 3.64
CA VAL A 1002 19.68 -40.98 4.61
C VAL A 1002 21.07 -40.41 4.91
N TRP A 1003 22.04 -41.28 5.19
CA TRP A 1003 23.43 -40.89 5.42
C TRP A 1003 24.00 -40.08 4.24
N THR A 1004 23.89 -40.62 3.03
CA THR A 1004 24.41 -39.98 1.81
C THR A 1004 23.72 -38.64 1.53
N ALA A 1005 22.41 -38.54 1.81
CA ALA A 1005 21.67 -37.29 1.63
C ALA A 1005 22.15 -36.17 2.57
N ILE A 1006 22.50 -36.50 3.83
CA ILE A 1006 23.02 -35.50 4.77
C ILE A 1006 24.42 -35.03 4.35
N VAL A 1007 25.30 -35.95 3.93
CA VAL A 1007 26.64 -35.59 3.43
C VAL A 1007 26.52 -34.69 2.19
N LYS A 1008 25.68 -35.07 1.22
CA LYS A 1008 25.44 -34.25 0.02
C LYS A 1008 24.80 -32.90 0.33
N ALA A 1009 23.96 -32.82 1.37
CA ALA A 1009 23.38 -31.55 1.80
C ALA A 1009 24.46 -30.61 2.39
N LEU A 1010 25.46 -31.14 3.11
CA LEU A 1010 26.61 -30.36 3.57
C LEU A 1010 27.45 -29.86 2.39
N GLU A 1011 27.71 -30.69 1.38
CA GLU A 1011 28.38 -30.28 0.14
C GLU A 1011 27.65 -29.11 -0.54
N ASN A 1012 26.34 -29.27 -0.76
CA ASN A 1012 25.50 -28.26 -1.41
C ASN A 1012 25.32 -26.98 -0.57
N SER A 1013 25.67 -26.96 0.72
CA SER A 1013 25.54 -25.76 1.55
C SER A 1013 26.49 -24.64 1.13
N LYS A 1014 27.60 -24.97 0.44
CA LYS A 1014 28.60 -24.00 -0.05
C LYS A 1014 28.25 -23.36 -1.40
N GLU A 1015 27.28 -23.90 -2.14
CA GLU A 1015 26.95 -23.43 -3.48
C GLU A 1015 25.87 -22.33 -3.48
N GLY A 1016 26.24 -21.11 -3.89
CA GLY A 1016 25.33 -20.11 -4.47
C GLY A 1016 24.08 -19.74 -3.67
N ALA A 1017 24.17 -19.59 -2.35
CA ALA A 1017 23.03 -19.18 -1.52
C ALA A 1017 22.57 -17.75 -1.85
N ASP A 1018 21.26 -17.57 -1.95
CA ASP A 1018 20.61 -16.26 -1.94
C ASP A 1018 21.09 -15.47 -0.70
N PHE A 1019 21.44 -14.19 -0.87
CA PHE A 1019 21.93 -13.33 0.21
C PHE A 1019 20.98 -13.32 1.42
N LEU A 1020 19.68 -13.46 1.19
CA LEU A 1020 18.65 -13.52 2.24
C LEU A 1020 18.63 -14.84 3.02
N GLU A 1021 19.11 -15.93 2.41
CA GLU A 1021 19.19 -17.26 3.03
C GLU A 1021 20.52 -17.48 3.75
N TYR A 1022 21.58 -16.72 3.40
CA TYR A 1022 22.90 -16.85 4.02
C TYR A 1022 22.87 -16.67 5.55
N ARG A 1023 21.94 -15.87 6.09
CA ARG A 1023 21.74 -15.73 7.55
C ARG A 1023 21.40 -17.05 8.27
N TYR A 1024 20.90 -18.06 7.55
CA TYR A 1024 20.58 -19.38 8.09
C TYR A 1024 21.63 -20.45 7.77
N HIS A 1025 22.70 -20.08 7.05
CA HIS A 1025 23.74 -21.01 6.60
C HIS A 1025 24.39 -21.75 7.78
N THR A 1026 24.79 -21.02 8.83
CA THR A 1026 25.42 -21.61 10.02
C THR A 1026 24.47 -22.57 10.73
N SER A 1027 23.20 -22.16 10.94
CA SER A 1027 22.19 -23.04 11.56
C SER A 1027 21.92 -24.31 10.75
N LEU A 1028 21.99 -24.24 9.41
CA LEU A 1028 21.88 -25.41 8.54
C LEU A 1028 23.07 -26.35 8.70
N CYS A 1029 24.30 -25.82 8.67
CA CYS A 1029 25.50 -26.62 8.85
C CYS A 1029 25.52 -27.30 10.22
N ASP A 1030 25.15 -26.56 11.27
CA ASP A 1030 25.06 -27.07 12.64
C ASP A 1030 24.07 -28.24 12.73
N GLN A 1031 22.86 -28.07 12.19
CA GLN A 1031 21.84 -29.12 12.23
C GLN A 1031 22.27 -30.35 11.42
N LEU A 1032 22.90 -30.18 10.25
CA LEU A 1032 23.39 -31.30 9.44
C LEU A 1032 24.50 -32.08 10.15
N CYS A 1033 25.43 -31.38 10.80
CA CYS A 1033 26.49 -32.00 11.60
C CYS A 1033 25.88 -32.78 12.78
N GLN A 1034 24.91 -32.19 13.47
CA GLN A 1034 24.19 -32.89 14.55
C GLN A 1034 23.49 -34.16 14.04
N THR A 1035 22.86 -34.11 12.87
CA THR A 1035 22.22 -35.29 12.26
C THR A 1035 23.25 -36.37 11.88
N LEU A 1036 24.43 -36.02 11.37
CA LEU A 1036 25.50 -37.01 11.11
C LEU A 1036 25.97 -37.70 12.38
N LEU A 1037 26.22 -36.95 13.45
CA LEU A 1037 26.65 -37.52 14.73
C LEU A 1037 25.57 -38.44 15.31
N HIS A 1038 24.30 -38.06 15.20
CA HIS A 1038 23.18 -38.91 15.58
C HIS A 1038 23.17 -40.24 14.82
N LEU A 1039 23.34 -40.20 13.50
CA LEU A 1039 23.38 -41.41 12.67
C LEU A 1039 24.56 -42.33 13.03
N LEU A 1040 25.71 -41.76 13.40
CA LEU A 1040 26.86 -42.52 13.90
C LEU A 1040 26.59 -43.18 15.26
N CYS A 1041 25.84 -42.53 16.15
CA CYS A 1041 25.45 -43.12 17.43
C CYS A 1041 24.54 -44.36 17.29
N VAL A 1042 23.75 -44.43 16.22
CA VAL A 1042 22.75 -45.49 16.01
C VAL A 1042 23.14 -46.48 14.92
N CYS A 1043 24.30 -46.37 14.29
CA CYS A 1043 24.69 -47.27 13.20
C CYS A 1043 24.95 -48.70 13.70
N GLN A 1044 24.93 -49.67 12.78
CA GLN A 1044 25.24 -51.08 13.02
C GLN A 1044 26.36 -51.55 12.08
N PRO A 1045 26.98 -52.72 12.30
CA PRO A 1045 28.14 -53.17 11.52
C PRO A 1045 27.93 -53.14 10.00
N GLN A 1046 26.75 -53.55 9.55
CA GLN A 1046 26.35 -53.55 8.13
C GLN A 1046 26.34 -52.16 7.45
N ASP A 1047 26.31 -51.07 8.21
CA ASP A 1047 26.28 -49.70 7.68
C ASP A 1047 27.70 -49.11 7.51
N LEU A 1048 28.69 -49.67 8.23
CA LEU A 1048 30.04 -49.12 8.34
C LEU A 1048 30.76 -49.01 6.99
N GLN A 1049 30.54 -49.96 6.08
CA GLN A 1049 31.16 -49.93 4.75
C GLN A 1049 30.76 -48.67 3.95
N THR A 1050 29.48 -48.28 4.02
CA THR A 1050 28.99 -47.08 3.31
C THR A 1050 29.51 -45.81 3.97
N ILE A 1051 29.49 -45.77 5.30
CA ILE A 1051 29.99 -44.63 6.07
C ILE A 1051 31.48 -44.43 5.80
N GLN A 1052 32.27 -45.50 5.87
CA GLN A 1052 33.71 -45.48 5.61
C GLN A 1052 34.02 -44.90 4.22
N GLY A 1053 33.34 -45.39 3.17
CA GLY A 1053 33.53 -44.87 1.81
C GLY A 1053 33.29 -43.36 1.70
N THR A 1054 32.21 -42.86 2.30
CA THR A 1054 31.94 -41.40 2.28
C THR A 1054 32.94 -40.58 3.09
N VAL A 1055 33.41 -41.10 4.22
CA VAL A 1055 34.42 -40.44 5.07
C VAL A 1055 35.76 -40.38 4.35
N THR A 1056 36.13 -41.42 3.60
CA THR A 1056 37.36 -41.41 2.79
C THR A 1056 37.26 -40.47 1.59
N ASP A 1057 36.13 -40.45 0.89
CA ASP A 1057 35.95 -39.66 -0.33
C ASP A 1057 35.83 -38.15 -0.04
N SER A 1058 35.20 -37.78 1.08
CA SER A 1058 34.90 -36.39 1.45
C SER A 1058 35.57 -35.93 2.75
N SER A 1059 36.69 -36.56 3.13
CA SER A 1059 37.37 -36.38 4.42
C SER A 1059 37.67 -34.91 4.74
N SER A 1060 38.30 -34.17 3.82
CA SER A 1060 38.69 -32.77 4.03
C SER A 1060 37.50 -31.83 4.22
N LEU A 1061 36.40 -32.10 3.53
CA LEU A 1061 35.18 -31.31 3.61
C LEU A 1061 34.46 -31.53 4.94
N LEU A 1062 34.21 -32.80 5.29
CA LEU A 1062 33.56 -33.17 6.55
C LEU A 1062 34.37 -32.69 7.76
N MET A 1063 35.70 -32.77 7.69
CA MET A 1063 36.62 -32.22 8.70
C MET A 1063 36.35 -30.72 8.90
N SER A 1064 36.28 -29.93 7.82
CA SER A 1064 36.05 -28.48 7.91
C SER A 1064 34.71 -28.13 8.59
N PHE A 1065 33.64 -28.85 8.27
CA PHE A 1065 32.32 -28.60 8.84
C PHE A 1065 32.22 -29.02 10.30
N LEU A 1066 32.72 -30.21 10.66
CA LEU A 1066 32.67 -30.70 12.03
C LEU A 1066 33.57 -29.86 12.97
N VAL A 1067 34.71 -29.37 12.49
CA VAL A 1067 35.54 -28.42 13.26
C VAL A 1067 34.81 -27.09 13.45
N SER A 1068 34.22 -26.51 12.38
CA SER A 1068 33.42 -25.26 12.50
C SER A 1068 32.27 -25.42 13.48
N TYR A 1069 31.54 -26.55 13.40
CA TYR A 1069 30.44 -26.88 14.31
C TYR A 1069 30.87 -26.88 15.79
N LEU A 1070 32.08 -27.34 16.09
CA LEU A 1070 32.62 -27.33 17.46
C LEU A 1070 33.12 -25.93 17.88
N VAL A 1071 33.61 -25.11 16.96
CA VAL A 1071 34.13 -23.74 17.21
C VAL A 1071 33.03 -22.69 17.36
N ASP A 1072 32.03 -22.69 16.48
CA ASP A 1072 30.98 -21.65 16.39
C ASP A 1072 30.03 -21.60 17.60
N GLY A 1073 30.14 -22.57 18.51
CA GLY A 1073 29.43 -22.56 19.81
C GLY A 1073 29.87 -21.45 20.78
N VAL A 1074 30.87 -20.63 20.41
CA VAL A 1074 31.45 -19.57 21.26
C VAL A 1074 30.97 -18.15 20.87
N THR A 1075 30.41 -17.94 19.67
CA THR A 1075 30.36 -16.58 19.07
C THR A 1075 29.03 -16.08 18.48
N LEU A 1076 27.88 -16.71 18.77
CA LEU A 1076 26.57 -16.23 18.26
C LEU A 1076 25.68 -15.64 19.36
N ALA A 1077 26.09 -14.47 19.86
CA ALA A 1077 25.19 -13.52 20.50
C ALA A 1077 24.72 -12.51 19.44
N GLY A 1078 23.45 -12.60 19.04
CA GLY A 1078 22.78 -11.53 18.30
C GLY A 1078 22.13 -11.97 16.99
N THR A 1079 20.82 -11.74 16.92
CA THR A 1079 19.96 -11.65 15.72
C THR A 1079 19.47 -12.96 15.09
N GLY A 1080 18.42 -13.50 15.70
CA GLY A 1080 17.48 -14.41 15.03
C GLY A 1080 16.27 -14.68 15.91
N ASP A 1081 15.07 -14.34 15.43
CA ASP A 1081 13.79 -14.66 16.08
C ASP A 1081 13.76 -16.13 16.53
N GLN A 1082 13.86 -16.36 17.85
CA GLN A 1082 13.61 -17.63 18.50
C GLN A 1082 12.60 -17.41 19.62
N GLU A 1083 11.40 -17.96 19.42
CA GLU A 1083 10.66 -18.63 20.49
C GLU A 1083 11.37 -19.97 20.72
N ASP A 1084 12.38 -20.01 21.60
CA ASP A 1084 12.68 -21.20 22.41
C ASP A 1084 13.56 -20.85 23.61
N ASN A 1085 13.31 -21.53 24.73
CA ASN A 1085 13.76 -21.17 26.08
C ASN A 1085 15.28 -21.20 26.27
N GLY A 1086 15.78 -20.25 27.06
CA GLY A 1086 17.20 -19.98 27.28
C GLY A 1086 17.98 -21.09 27.98
N LYS A 1087 19.27 -21.19 27.60
CA LYS A 1087 20.41 -21.78 28.36
C LYS A 1087 21.71 -21.58 27.55
N ASN A 1088 22.34 -20.40 27.68
CA ASN A 1088 23.44 -19.96 26.78
C ASN A 1088 24.87 -20.36 27.22
N GLY A 1089 25.06 -20.99 28.40
CA GLY A 1089 26.38 -21.47 28.84
C GLY A 1089 26.66 -22.95 28.53
N THR A 1090 25.66 -23.70 28.07
CA THR A 1090 25.64 -25.18 28.05
C THR A 1090 25.90 -25.77 26.65
N LEU A 1091 25.86 -24.94 25.61
CA LEU A 1091 25.80 -25.37 24.21
C LEU A 1091 27.13 -25.92 23.66
N SER A 1092 28.29 -25.36 24.01
CA SER A 1092 29.58 -25.85 23.50
C SER A 1092 29.98 -27.19 24.12
N HIS A 1093 29.69 -27.38 25.41
CA HIS A 1093 29.88 -28.66 26.10
C HIS A 1093 28.97 -29.74 25.51
N ASP A 1094 27.70 -29.43 25.23
CA ASP A 1094 26.74 -30.35 24.61
C ASP A 1094 27.19 -30.86 23.22
N ARG A 1095 27.79 -30.00 22.39
CA ARG A 1095 28.31 -30.39 21.06
C ARG A 1095 29.50 -31.37 21.16
N VAL A 1096 30.41 -31.13 22.09
CA VAL A 1096 31.56 -32.04 22.34
C VAL A 1096 31.09 -33.35 22.96
N THR A 1097 30.10 -33.32 23.86
CA THR A 1097 29.48 -34.53 24.42
C THR A 1097 28.88 -35.40 23.30
N LYS A 1098 28.07 -34.83 22.40
CA LYS A 1098 27.49 -35.56 21.26
C LYS A 1098 28.54 -36.21 20.35
N MET A 1099 29.66 -35.53 20.09
CA MET A 1099 30.78 -36.10 19.33
C MET A 1099 31.44 -37.26 20.09
N THR A 1100 31.62 -37.11 21.40
CA THR A 1100 32.20 -38.15 22.26
C THR A 1100 31.30 -39.38 22.35
N ASP A 1101 29.98 -39.16 22.41
CA ASP A 1101 28.98 -40.23 22.41
C ASP A 1101 29.06 -41.04 21.11
N ALA A 1102 29.18 -40.38 19.95
CA ALA A 1102 29.34 -41.04 18.66
C ALA A 1102 30.63 -41.90 18.60
N VAL A 1103 31.76 -41.38 19.10
CA VAL A 1103 33.01 -42.15 19.21
C VAL A 1103 32.83 -43.34 20.14
N SER A 1104 32.14 -43.17 21.28
CA SER A 1104 31.90 -44.26 22.22
C SER A 1104 31.02 -45.37 21.63
N ALA A 1105 30.02 -45.00 20.82
CA ALA A 1105 29.15 -45.94 20.13
C ALA A 1105 29.92 -46.75 19.08
N LEU A 1106 30.81 -46.09 18.31
CA LEU A 1106 31.66 -46.74 17.32
C LEU A 1106 32.70 -47.69 17.96
N ARG A 1107 33.27 -47.33 19.11
CA ARG A 1107 34.22 -48.21 19.83
C ARG A 1107 33.56 -49.52 20.26
N LYS A 1108 32.30 -49.48 20.70
CA LYS A 1108 31.52 -50.70 21.01
C LYS A 1108 31.35 -51.61 19.80
N LEU A 1109 31.30 -51.05 18.59
CA LEU A 1109 31.21 -51.81 17.33
C LEU A 1109 32.58 -52.35 16.86
N SER A 1110 33.69 -51.70 17.23
CA SER A 1110 35.06 -52.15 16.92
C SER A 1110 35.50 -53.34 17.78
N GLU A 1111 34.97 -53.45 19.01
CA GLU A 1111 35.26 -54.56 19.94
C GLU A 1111 34.56 -55.89 19.58
N ASP A 1112 33.69 -55.92 18.54
CA ASP A 1112 32.98 -57.11 18.08
C ASP A 1112 33.85 -57.95 17.11
N PRO A 1113 34.11 -59.26 17.33
CA PRO A 1113 35.10 -60.07 16.59
C PRO A 1113 34.84 -60.33 15.08
N ALA A 1114 33.81 -59.73 14.48
CA ALA A 1114 33.50 -59.89 13.06
C ALA A 1114 34.32 -58.94 12.16
N GLU A 1115 34.40 -59.22 10.85
CA GLU A 1115 35.17 -58.49 9.80
C GLU A 1115 34.87 -56.96 9.65
N CYS A 1116 34.14 -56.35 10.59
CA CYS A 1116 33.75 -54.93 10.60
C CYS A 1116 34.66 -53.98 11.40
N SER A 1117 35.67 -54.49 12.14
CA SER A 1117 36.53 -53.64 13.00
C SER A 1117 37.30 -52.57 12.22
N ALA A 1118 37.85 -52.90 11.05
CA ALA A 1118 38.65 -51.97 10.24
C ALA A 1118 37.87 -50.73 9.75
N GLY A 1119 36.57 -50.89 9.47
CA GLY A 1119 35.69 -49.79 9.05
C GLY A 1119 35.39 -48.83 10.20
N ALA A 1120 35.07 -49.38 11.38
CA ALA A 1120 34.84 -48.60 12.60
C ALA A 1120 36.11 -47.83 13.02
N ASP A 1121 37.28 -48.47 12.99
CA ASP A 1121 38.56 -47.86 13.37
C ASP A 1121 38.92 -46.67 12.48
N THR A 1122 38.67 -46.78 11.17
CA THR A 1122 38.89 -45.67 10.21
C THR A 1122 38.04 -44.44 10.57
N ILE A 1123 36.77 -44.65 10.93
CA ILE A 1123 35.84 -43.57 11.28
C ILE A 1123 36.20 -42.98 12.65
N ILE A 1124 36.58 -43.80 13.62
CA ILE A 1124 37.04 -43.35 14.94
C ILE A 1124 38.26 -42.46 14.81
N MET A 1125 39.28 -42.89 14.05
CA MET A 1125 40.48 -42.08 13.80
C MET A 1125 40.15 -40.72 13.19
N PHE A 1126 39.19 -40.68 12.25
CA PHE A 1126 38.74 -39.43 11.65
C PHE A 1126 38.09 -38.48 12.68
N LEU A 1127 37.17 -38.97 13.52
CA LEU A 1127 36.52 -38.14 14.55
C LEU A 1127 37.49 -37.70 15.66
N GLU A 1128 38.46 -38.54 16.03
CA GLU A 1128 39.51 -38.17 16.97
C GLU A 1128 40.43 -37.07 16.40
N GLU A 1129 40.70 -37.10 15.09
CA GLU A 1129 41.42 -36.04 14.39
C GLU A 1129 40.62 -34.73 14.35
N VAL A 1130 39.29 -34.78 14.15
CA VAL A 1130 38.40 -33.60 14.29
C VAL A 1130 38.52 -32.99 15.68
N LEU A 1131 38.46 -33.81 16.74
CA LEU A 1131 38.59 -33.34 18.14
C LEU A 1131 39.98 -32.75 18.42
N ARG A 1132 41.04 -33.31 17.81
CA ARG A 1132 42.40 -32.78 17.90
C ARG A 1132 42.50 -31.41 17.25
N ASN A 1133 41.97 -31.25 16.04
CA ASN A 1133 41.95 -29.97 15.32
C ASN A 1133 41.12 -28.89 16.04
N TYR A 1134 39.99 -29.28 16.64
CA TYR A 1134 39.21 -28.40 17.52
C TYR A 1134 40.03 -27.90 18.73
N LYS A 1135 40.74 -28.79 19.42
CA LYS A 1135 41.60 -28.41 20.57
C LYS A 1135 42.74 -27.48 20.17
N GLN A 1136 43.24 -27.57 18.94
CA GLN A 1136 44.30 -26.70 18.40
C GLN A 1136 43.79 -25.33 17.93
N THR A 1137 42.51 -25.24 17.54
CA THR A 1137 41.87 -23.99 17.07
C THR A 1137 41.26 -23.17 18.21
N LYS A 1138 41.09 -23.75 19.40
CA LYS A 1138 40.67 -23.02 20.61
C LYS A 1138 41.79 -22.06 21.04
N PRO A 1139 41.56 -20.74 21.13
CA PRO A 1139 42.54 -19.86 21.75
C PRO A 1139 42.78 -20.32 23.19
N LEU A 1140 44.04 -20.39 23.62
CA LEU A 1140 44.40 -20.53 25.03
C LEU A 1140 43.88 -19.28 25.77
N GLY A 1141 42.68 -19.39 26.35
CA GLY A 1141 42.00 -18.35 27.11
C GLY A 1141 40.78 -18.92 27.80
#